data_AF-A0A7C1BZI6-F1
#
_entry.id   AF-A0A7C1BZI6-F1
#
_cell.length_a   1.000
_cell.length_b   1.000
_cell.length_c   1.000
_cell.angle_alpha   90.00
_cell.angle_beta   90.00
_cell.angle_gamma   90.00
#
_symmetry.space_group_name_H-M   'P 1'
#
loop_
_entity.id
_entity.type
_entity.pdbx_description
1 polymer ?
#
loop_
_entity_poly.entity_id
_entity_poly.type
_entity_poly.pdbx_seq_one_letter_code
_entity_poly.pdbx_strand_id
1 'polypeptide(L)'
;MISNSDNLDDEFKMKLEQYCDDIFGILFEIKIVLDIGSFRKWLKVYHKIEDDSGILLGYQFMIKTLIATLISAIDSNISLGLNEDFTYHRAMRFVGFKPSELPNTCEKAIFIKNIFELAKPLWRARSWRELEGKSVKFIENCISIFDKIFRNYVTLSDQVKLDKEDALKKLAIFYTLVNLTDVHKGMPNGYISSFFTYVDLEHTEHEDIKIRVSKKKSDFFKKIFYGYKYALQFLWHSLLDEKTFEKYVSRMHLAEDWCPPNEIFDSEGDRLSRYKKGKYLDDFFTILKGNVIDPMEEEMKIGFPFNNIFVMSSTSISKDEFGILLSRKPTDPEYNEEEMLESKLYWYPAELVVSTNTFNGVPAFIHLLSGMVVNRRMRGIEDSVKVSRFKHPISGVGNRYSYGILIETISNVGADYSGWIIFFDCATDYSGYGGFLHSLAEKFISSYAEKGMVELIEIEIEREKLLKHLKENIVRYDVKDIIRNWEYLQSIEMKFDEARGVLIELLLYYVLSEKVCEKLIWRYKKDDIEIDLVASAGKDIYFFECKCSCPPDIDDECRRFENKVNKLLEDGLILKKLGKEGEEVNVHKVFCFWRIPHRSKLDIIKRYGMEVYILPDLLRKCGRTIKMDKISFLLD
;
A
#
# COMPACT_ATOMS: atom_id res chain seq x y z
N MET A 1 -7.44 -37.83 -12.76
CA MET A 1 -7.63 -37.44 -14.17
C MET A 1 -7.72 -35.92 -14.29
N ILE A 2 -6.70 -35.20 -13.80
CA ILE A 2 -6.47 -33.77 -14.02
C ILE A 2 -4.96 -33.70 -14.25
N SER A 3 -4.50 -33.80 -15.50
CA SER A 3 -3.07 -33.73 -15.81
C SER A 3 -2.78 -33.33 -17.26
N ASN A 4 -3.73 -32.73 -17.97
CA ASN A 4 -3.55 -32.24 -19.35
C ASN A 4 -4.04 -30.79 -19.54
N SER A 5 -4.45 -30.09 -18.47
CA SER A 5 -4.86 -28.67 -18.54
C SER A 5 -3.68 -27.70 -18.48
N ASP A 6 -2.57 -28.08 -17.85
CA ASP A 6 -1.51 -27.12 -17.50
C ASP A 6 -0.63 -26.76 -18.72
N ASN A 7 -0.37 -27.73 -19.61
CA ASN A 7 0.42 -27.48 -20.83
C ASN A 7 -0.29 -26.57 -21.86
N LEU A 8 -1.63 -26.58 -21.89
CA LEU A 8 -2.41 -25.72 -22.78
C LEU A 8 -2.43 -24.27 -22.28
N ASP A 9 -2.36 -24.08 -20.96
CA ASP A 9 -2.32 -22.77 -20.32
C ASP A 9 -0.93 -22.14 -20.50
N ASP A 10 0.15 -22.92 -20.44
CA ASP A 10 1.52 -22.43 -20.61
C ASP A 10 1.84 -22.02 -22.06
N GLU A 11 1.40 -22.79 -23.07
CA GLU A 11 1.59 -22.42 -24.48
C GLU A 11 0.77 -21.17 -24.85
N PHE A 12 -0.45 -21.05 -24.31
CA PHE A 12 -1.30 -19.89 -24.52
C PHE A 12 -0.77 -18.65 -23.80
N LYS A 13 -0.30 -18.80 -22.56
CA LYS A 13 0.42 -17.75 -21.82
C LYS A 13 1.64 -17.30 -22.61
N MET A 14 2.57 -18.21 -22.95
CA MET A 14 3.78 -17.90 -23.73
C MET A 14 3.48 -17.11 -25.02
N LYS A 15 2.40 -17.45 -25.73
CA LYS A 15 1.99 -16.72 -26.92
C LYS A 15 1.49 -15.32 -26.59
N LEU A 16 0.66 -15.16 -25.55
CA LEU A 16 0.24 -13.85 -25.04
C LEU A 16 1.41 -12.97 -24.62
N GLU A 17 2.47 -13.57 -24.06
CA GLU A 17 3.65 -12.81 -23.59
C GLU A 17 4.48 -12.23 -24.74
N GLN A 18 4.27 -12.67 -25.98
CA GLN A 18 5.10 -12.26 -27.13
C GLN A 18 4.46 -11.18 -28.01
N TYR A 19 3.19 -10.84 -27.78
CA TYR A 19 2.48 -9.90 -28.65
C TYR A 19 2.84 -8.45 -28.35
N CYS A 20 3.07 -7.67 -29.40
CA CYS A 20 3.56 -6.28 -29.28
C CYS A 20 2.83 -5.31 -30.22
N ASP A 21 1.65 -5.71 -30.68
CA ASP A 21 0.85 -4.98 -31.65
C ASP A 21 0.52 -3.55 -31.21
N ASP A 22 0.04 -3.41 -29.98
CA ASP A 22 -0.31 -2.13 -29.36
C ASP A 22 0.86 -1.16 -29.34
N ILE A 23 2.03 -1.62 -28.90
CA ILE A 23 3.24 -0.80 -28.81
C ILE A 23 3.63 -0.26 -30.20
N PHE A 24 3.77 -1.14 -31.19
CA PHE A 24 4.32 -0.73 -32.50
C PHE A 24 3.30 0.00 -33.38
N GLY A 25 2.01 -0.35 -33.29
CA GLY A 25 0.95 0.42 -33.94
C GLY A 25 0.93 1.87 -33.47
N ILE A 26 0.95 2.11 -32.15
CA ILE A 26 0.97 3.46 -31.57
C ILE A 26 2.27 4.21 -31.91
N LEU A 27 3.42 3.53 -31.92
CA LEU A 27 4.69 4.17 -32.31
C LEU A 27 4.68 4.65 -33.76
N PHE A 28 4.02 3.91 -34.66
CA PHE A 28 3.86 4.33 -36.04
C PHE A 28 3.01 5.60 -36.16
N GLU A 29 1.92 5.69 -35.39
CA GLU A 29 1.09 6.90 -35.28
C GLU A 29 1.90 8.09 -34.74
N ILE A 30 2.70 7.87 -33.69
CA ILE A 30 3.59 8.90 -33.12
C ILE A 30 4.57 9.41 -34.18
N LYS A 31 5.18 8.53 -34.98
CA LYS A 31 6.10 8.93 -36.04
C LYS A 31 5.45 9.86 -37.07
N ILE A 32 4.23 9.54 -37.49
CA ILE A 32 3.46 10.37 -38.43
C ILE A 32 3.15 11.73 -37.79
N VAL A 33 2.64 11.75 -36.55
CA VAL A 33 2.26 12.98 -35.85
C VAL A 33 3.47 13.81 -35.40
N LEU A 34 4.68 13.25 -35.33
CA LEU A 34 5.88 14.04 -35.06
C LEU A 34 6.52 14.63 -36.32
N ASP A 35 6.01 14.33 -37.53
CA ASP A 35 6.34 15.05 -38.75
C ASP A 35 5.58 16.38 -38.84
N ILE A 36 6.00 17.32 -37.99
CA ILE A 36 5.42 18.67 -37.86
C ILE A 36 5.47 19.41 -39.21
N GLY A 37 6.55 19.23 -39.98
CA GLY A 37 6.73 19.87 -41.27
C GLY A 37 5.66 19.46 -42.28
N SER A 38 5.43 18.14 -42.42
CA SER A 38 4.40 17.60 -43.30
C SER A 38 3.00 18.00 -42.85
N PHE A 39 2.71 18.00 -41.56
CA PHE A 39 1.42 18.46 -41.03
C PHE A 39 1.13 19.92 -41.40
N ARG A 40 2.09 20.82 -41.15
CA ARG A 40 1.90 22.25 -41.43
C ARG A 40 1.80 22.53 -42.92
N LYS A 41 2.57 21.80 -43.74
CA LYS A 41 2.44 21.85 -45.20
C LYS A 41 1.05 21.39 -45.64
N TRP A 42 0.55 20.32 -45.07
CA TRP A 42 -0.79 19.80 -45.34
C TRP A 42 -1.89 20.79 -44.95
N LEU A 43 -1.81 21.43 -43.77
CA LEU A 43 -2.74 22.51 -43.39
C LEU A 43 -2.79 23.65 -44.40
N LYS A 44 -1.63 24.10 -44.89
CA LYS A 44 -1.54 25.17 -45.88
C LYS A 44 -2.08 24.76 -47.24
N VAL A 45 -1.70 23.57 -47.71
CA VAL A 45 -2.04 23.13 -49.07
C VAL A 45 -3.49 22.64 -49.14
N TYR A 46 -3.91 21.80 -48.21
CA TYR A 46 -5.24 21.16 -48.20
C TYR A 46 -6.30 22.08 -47.61
N HIS A 47 -6.08 22.60 -46.39
CA HIS A 47 -7.07 23.44 -45.70
C HIS A 47 -6.96 24.94 -45.96
N LYS A 48 -5.91 25.38 -46.68
CA LYS A 48 -5.65 26.82 -46.95
C LYS A 48 -5.49 27.66 -45.68
N ILE A 49 -4.98 27.06 -44.61
CA ILE A 49 -4.73 27.73 -43.33
C ILE A 49 -3.28 28.25 -43.32
N GLU A 50 -3.11 29.56 -43.45
CA GLU A 50 -1.78 30.20 -43.41
C GLU A 50 -1.30 30.50 -41.98
N ASP A 51 -2.21 30.93 -41.09
CA ASP A 51 -1.96 31.11 -39.66
C ASP A 51 -2.53 29.93 -38.86
N ASP A 52 -1.63 29.06 -38.42
CA ASP A 52 -1.93 27.85 -37.66
C ASP A 52 -1.63 27.99 -36.16
N SER A 53 -1.46 29.23 -35.66
CA SER A 53 -1.17 29.49 -34.24
C SER A 53 -2.23 28.93 -33.29
N GLY A 54 -3.51 29.01 -33.67
CA GLY A 54 -4.64 28.48 -32.90
C GLY A 54 -4.74 26.94 -32.87
N ILE A 55 -3.97 26.22 -33.69
CA ILE A 55 -4.01 24.75 -33.79
C ILE A 55 -3.00 24.07 -32.85
N LEU A 56 -1.92 24.77 -32.49
CA LEU A 56 -0.78 24.20 -31.76
C LEU A 56 -1.18 23.45 -30.49
N LEU A 57 -2.04 24.04 -29.65
CA LEU A 57 -2.44 23.42 -28.38
C LEU A 57 -3.17 22.08 -28.57
N GLY A 58 -4.07 22.01 -29.54
CA GLY A 58 -4.78 20.76 -29.84
C GLY A 58 -3.88 19.70 -30.48
N TYR A 59 -2.89 20.13 -31.26
CA TYR A 59 -1.88 19.25 -31.81
C TYR A 59 -0.95 18.67 -30.71
N GLN A 60 -0.53 19.50 -29.76
CA GLN A 60 0.22 19.04 -28.58
C GLN A 60 -0.60 18.06 -27.74
N PHE A 61 -1.92 18.27 -27.64
CA PHE A 61 -2.82 17.34 -26.97
C PHE A 61 -2.89 15.98 -27.69
N MET A 62 -2.88 15.94 -29.03
CA MET A 62 -2.76 14.70 -29.80
C MET A 62 -1.44 13.96 -29.47
N ILE A 63 -0.31 14.66 -29.51
CA ILE A 63 1.00 14.07 -29.15
C ILE A 63 0.99 13.51 -27.73
N LYS A 64 0.44 14.29 -26.76
CA LYS A 64 0.31 13.85 -25.36
C LYS A 64 -0.52 12.57 -25.27
N THR A 65 -1.66 12.51 -25.96
CA THR A 65 -2.57 11.36 -25.97
C THR A 65 -1.87 10.11 -26.52
N LEU A 66 -1.15 10.22 -27.63
CA LEU A 66 -0.44 9.10 -28.23
C LEU A 66 0.68 8.56 -27.34
N ILE A 67 1.51 9.45 -26.77
CA ILE A 67 2.59 9.04 -25.85
C ILE A 67 2.01 8.40 -24.58
N ALA A 68 0.89 8.93 -24.09
CA ALA A 68 0.18 8.36 -22.95
C ALA A 68 -0.34 6.95 -23.24
N THR A 69 -0.89 6.75 -24.43
CA THR A 69 -1.36 5.44 -24.91
C THR A 69 -0.18 4.47 -25.05
N LEU A 70 0.96 4.93 -25.59
CA LEU A 70 2.19 4.13 -25.69
C LEU A 70 2.67 3.66 -24.30
N ILE A 71 2.69 4.55 -23.32
CA ILE A 71 3.07 4.22 -21.94
C ILE A 71 2.12 3.16 -21.36
N SER A 72 0.81 3.29 -21.60
CA SER A 72 -0.19 2.31 -21.15
C SER A 72 -0.05 0.95 -21.85
N ALA A 73 0.27 0.95 -23.16
CA ALA A 73 0.59 -0.28 -23.88
C ALA A 73 1.82 -0.96 -23.26
N ILE A 74 2.92 -0.23 -23.04
CA ILE A 74 4.14 -0.76 -22.41
C ILE A 74 3.88 -1.27 -20.98
N ASP A 75 3.05 -0.60 -20.19
CA ASP A 75 2.72 -1.01 -18.83
C ASP A 75 2.02 -2.38 -18.79
N SER A 76 0.99 -2.52 -19.62
CA SER A 76 0.16 -3.74 -19.69
C SER A 76 0.82 -4.89 -20.45
N ASN A 77 1.85 -4.60 -21.26
CA ASN A 77 2.50 -5.54 -22.13
C ASN A 77 3.81 -6.07 -21.53
N ILE A 78 4.05 -7.38 -21.63
CA ILE A 78 5.26 -8.05 -21.11
C ILE A 78 6.26 -8.45 -22.20
N SER A 79 5.93 -8.25 -23.48
CA SER A 79 6.73 -8.69 -24.64
C SER A 79 8.10 -8.02 -24.75
N LEU A 80 8.27 -6.83 -24.16
CA LEU A 80 9.58 -6.19 -24.06
C LEU A 80 10.50 -6.86 -23.03
N GLY A 81 10.00 -7.83 -22.25
CA GLY A 81 10.77 -8.53 -21.23
C GLY A 81 11.27 -7.61 -20.11
N LEU A 82 10.58 -6.50 -19.85
CA LEU A 82 10.90 -5.54 -18.80
C LEU A 82 10.41 -6.07 -17.45
N ASN A 83 11.32 -6.22 -16.49
CA ASN A 83 10.96 -6.71 -15.16
C ASN A 83 10.06 -5.70 -14.43
N GLU A 84 9.04 -6.24 -13.78
CA GLU A 84 8.06 -5.54 -12.96
C GLU A 84 8.12 -6.09 -11.54
N ASP A 85 8.10 -5.20 -10.54
CA ASP A 85 8.01 -5.59 -9.13
C ASP A 85 6.62 -5.29 -8.57
N PHE A 86 6.33 -5.88 -7.41
CA PHE A 86 5.04 -5.71 -6.73
C PHE A 86 4.73 -4.22 -6.46
N THR A 87 5.72 -3.44 -6.05
CA THR A 87 5.54 -2.00 -5.75
C THR A 87 5.04 -1.23 -6.96
N TYR A 88 5.68 -1.41 -8.11
CA TYR A 88 5.26 -0.80 -9.37
C TYR A 88 3.86 -1.25 -9.78
N HIS A 89 3.59 -2.56 -9.74
CA HIS A 89 2.30 -3.13 -10.09
C HIS A 89 1.16 -2.47 -9.28
N ARG A 90 1.36 -2.31 -7.96
CA ARG A 90 0.41 -1.62 -7.08
C ARG A 90 0.24 -0.15 -7.44
N ALA A 91 1.35 0.59 -7.52
CA ALA A 91 1.34 2.03 -7.79
C ALA A 91 0.62 2.36 -9.10
N MET A 92 0.86 1.56 -10.14
CA MET A 92 0.30 1.81 -11.47
C MET A 92 -1.15 1.36 -11.59
N ARG A 93 -1.48 0.12 -11.19
CA ARG A 93 -2.79 -0.47 -11.51
C ARG A 93 -3.90 -0.14 -10.51
N PHE A 94 -3.54 0.24 -9.29
CA PHE A 94 -4.52 0.41 -8.20
C PHE A 94 -4.52 1.81 -7.59
N VAL A 95 -3.36 2.48 -7.58
CA VAL A 95 -3.25 3.84 -7.04
C VAL A 95 -3.38 4.89 -8.15
N GLY A 96 -2.85 4.60 -9.34
CA GLY A 96 -2.92 5.51 -10.50
C GLY A 96 -1.85 6.60 -10.50
N PHE A 97 -0.66 6.29 -9.96
CA PHE A 97 0.45 7.25 -9.85
C PHE A 97 0.87 7.85 -11.20
N LYS A 98 1.30 9.12 -11.16
CA LYS A 98 2.03 9.70 -12.30
C LYS A 98 3.36 9.00 -12.46
N PRO A 99 3.88 8.91 -13.70
CA PRO A 99 5.26 8.46 -13.91
C PRO A 99 6.28 9.18 -13.01
N SER A 100 6.11 10.49 -12.75
CA SER A 100 7.01 11.24 -11.86
C SER A 100 6.93 10.84 -10.37
N GLU A 101 5.81 10.26 -9.93
CA GLU A 101 5.53 9.85 -8.55
C GLU A 101 5.92 8.38 -8.30
N LEU A 102 6.19 7.61 -9.37
CA LEU A 102 6.59 6.22 -9.28
C LEU A 102 8.02 6.09 -8.71
N PRO A 103 8.25 5.20 -7.73
CA PRO A 103 9.59 4.88 -7.28
C PRO A 103 10.33 4.03 -8.33
N ASN A 104 11.65 4.17 -8.41
CA ASN A 104 12.48 3.43 -9.37
C ASN A 104 12.78 1.99 -8.90
N THR A 105 11.75 1.24 -8.53
CA THR A 105 11.88 -0.11 -7.95
C THR A 105 12.20 -1.20 -8.96
N CYS A 106 11.84 -1.01 -10.23
CA CYS A 106 12.05 -2.00 -11.29
C CYS A 106 12.39 -1.37 -12.65
N GLU A 107 12.76 -2.22 -13.62
CA GLU A 107 13.12 -1.80 -14.97
C GLU A 107 11.97 -1.10 -15.70
N LYS A 108 10.75 -1.63 -15.59
CA LYS A 108 9.56 -1.06 -16.22
C LYS A 108 9.27 0.36 -15.71
N ALA A 109 9.41 0.59 -14.40
CA ALA A 109 9.31 1.92 -13.78
C ALA A 109 10.29 2.92 -14.39
N ILE A 110 11.58 2.54 -14.46
CA ILE A 110 12.64 3.37 -15.03
C ILE A 110 12.36 3.67 -16.50
N PHE A 111 11.98 2.65 -17.27
CA PHE A 111 11.70 2.74 -18.69
C PHE A 111 10.61 3.76 -19.02
N ILE A 112 9.45 3.61 -18.38
CA ILE A 112 8.29 4.49 -18.59
C ILE A 112 8.60 5.92 -18.13
N LYS A 113 9.29 6.09 -17.00
CA LYS A 113 9.72 7.41 -16.52
C LYS A 113 10.62 8.12 -17.53
N ASN A 114 11.56 7.41 -18.13
CA ASN A 114 12.45 8.01 -19.14
C ASN A 114 11.70 8.42 -20.41
N ILE A 115 10.74 7.61 -20.89
CA ILE A 115 9.87 8.00 -22.01
C ILE A 115 9.10 9.29 -21.66
N PHE A 116 8.51 9.33 -20.46
CA PHE A 116 7.77 10.48 -19.97
C PHE A 116 8.63 11.74 -19.86
N GLU A 117 9.83 11.65 -19.29
CA GLU A 117 10.76 12.79 -19.18
C GLU A 117 11.21 13.30 -20.55
N LEU A 118 11.46 12.41 -21.51
CA LEU A 118 11.81 12.79 -22.88
C LEU A 118 10.64 13.47 -23.61
N ALA A 119 9.39 13.12 -23.27
CA ALA A 119 8.19 13.68 -23.86
C ALA A 119 7.82 15.08 -23.30
N LYS A 120 8.11 15.36 -22.02
CA LYS A 120 7.78 16.65 -21.35
C LYS A 120 8.11 17.91 -22.17
N PRO A 121 9.27 18.02 -22.83
CA PRO A 121 9.57 19.17 -23.67
C PRO A 121 8.53 19.42 -24.75
N LEU A 122 7.98 18.38 -25.40
CA LEU A 122 6.99 18.49 -26.48
C LEU A 122 5.74 19.23 -25.99
N TRP A 123 5.24 18.84 -24.82
CA TRP A 123 4.05 19.44 -24.20
C TRP A 123 4.28 20.88 -23.73
N ARG A 124 5.53 21.24 -23.44
CA ARG A 124 5.92 22.59 -22.98
C ARG A 124 6.31 23.53 -24.12
N ALA A 125 6.33 23.06 -25.36
CA ALA A 125 6.66 23.91 -26.51
C ALA A 125 5.64 25.05 -26.64
N ARG A 126 6.14 26.28 -26.87
CA ARG A 126 5.31 27.49 -26.99
C ARG A 126 5.11 27.93 -28.43
N SER A 127 5.76 27.26 -29.38
CA SER A 127 5.68 27.56 -30.81
C SER A 127 5.91 26.30 -31.65
N TRP A 128 5.48 26.33 -32.91
CA TRP A 128 5.74 25.26 -33.87
C TRP A 128 7.23 24.96 -34.05
N ARG A 129 8.06 26.00 -34.15
CA ARG A 129 9.52 25.84 -34.30
C ARG A 129 10.15 25.14 -33.10
N GLU A 130 9.71 25.49 -31.89
CA GLU A 130 10.17 24.83 -30.67
C GLU A 130 9.68 23.38 -30.60
N LEU A 131 8.42 23.12 -30.99
CA LEU A 131 7.86 21.77 -31.03
C LEU A 131 8.63 20.88 -32.00
N GLU A 132 8.85 21.35 -33.23
CA GLU A 132 9.62 20.64 -34.27
C GLU A 132 11.03 20.28 -33.80
N GLY A 133 11.78 21.24 -33.25
CA GLY A 133 13.14 20.99 -32.74
C GLY A 133 13.16 20.00 -31.56
N LYS A 134 12.09 19.92 -30.76
CA LYS A 134 11.96 18.94 -29.67
C LYS A 134 11.49 17.58 -30.19
N SER A 135 10.64 17.54 -31.21
CA SER A 135 10.20 16.30 -31.87
C SER A 135 11.37 15.53 -32.45
N VAL A 136 12.31 16.22 -33.11
CA VAL A 136 13.55 15.59 -33.63
C VAL A 136 14.31 14.90 -32.49
N LYS A 137 14.54 15.60 -31.38
CA LYS A 137 15.23 15.03 -30.22
C LYS A 137 14.49 13.84 -29.62
N PHE A 138 13.16 13.89 -29.55
CA PHE A 138 12.36 12.78 -29.05
C PHE A 138 12.43 11.56 -29.98
N ILE A 139 12.38 11.77 -31.29
CA ILE A 139 12.53 10.71 -32.29
C ILE A 139 13.90 10.05 -32.13
N GLU A 140 14.97 10.83 -32.06
CA GLU A 140 16.35 10.33 -31.92
C GLU A 140 16.55 9.54 -30.63
N ASN A 141 16.01 10.02 -29.51
CA ASN A 141 16.30 9.50 -28.18
C ASN A 141 15.30 8.46 -27.66
N CYS A 142 14.13 8.33 -28.31
CA CYS A 142 13.07 7.41 -27.89
C CYS A 142 12.60 6.52 -29.05
N ILE A 143 12.08 7.11 -30.12
CA ILE A 143 11.46 6.34 -31.22
C ILE A 143 12.49 5.49 -31.98
N SER A 144 13.71 5.99 -32.15
CA SER A 144 14.78 5.27 -32.86
C SER A 144 15.15 3.93 -32.18
N ILE A 145 15.00 3.86 -30.86
CA ILE A 145 15.23 2.66 -30.04
C ILE A 145 14.18 1.61 -30.41
N PHE A 146 12.90 1.99 -30.43
CA PHE A 146 11.85 1.09 -30.84
C PHE A 146 11.94 0.70 -32.31
N ASP A 147 12.37 1.60 -33.20
CA ASP A 147 12.63 1.28 -34.60
C ASP A 147 13.71 0.18 -34.74
N LYS A 148 14.76 0.24 -33.91
CA LYS A 148 15.78 -0.81 -33.84
C LYS A 148 15.19 -2.11 -33.32
N ILE A 149 14.40 -2.05 -32.26
CA ILE A 149 13.74 -3.24 -31.67
C ILE A 149 12.81 -3.89 -32.70
N PHE A 150 11.93 -3.10 -33.33
CA PHE A 150 11.00 -3.58 -34.35
C PHE A 150 11.72 -4.29 -35.47
N ARG A 151 12.80 -3.71 -36.01
CA ARG A 151 13.56 -4.34 -37.11
C ARG A 151 14.21 -5.66 -36.71
N ASN A 152 14.82 -5.72 -35.52
CA ASN A 152 15.70 -6.82 -35.14
C ASN A 152 15.00 -7.95 -34.39
N TYR A 153 13.93 -7.65 -33.65
CA TYR A 153 13.33 -8.58 -32.68
C TYR A 153 11.84 -8.81 -32.89
N VAL A 154 11.20 -8.15 -33.85
CA VAL A 154 9.78 -8.34 -34.14
C VAL A 154 9.61 -9.05 -35.48
N THR A 155 8.74 -10.04 -35.54
CA THR A 155 8.38 -10.75 -36.78
C THR A 155 6.88 -10.75 -36.97
N LEU A 156 6.44 -10.92 -38.21
CA LEU A 156 5.03 -11.18 -38.50
C LEU A 156 4.66 -12.58 -38.03
N SER A 157 3.43 -12.75 -37.54
CA SER A 157 2.89 -14.07 -37.29
C SER A 157 2.61 -14.79 -38.61
N ASP A 158 2.72 -16.12 -38.60
CA ASP A 158 2.61 -16.97 -39.81
C ASP A 158 1.24 -16.85 -40.52
N GLN A 159 0.23 -16.36 -39.82
CA GLN A 159 -1.12 -16.13 -40.34
C GLN A 159 -1.24 -14.84 -41.20
N VAL A 160 -0.29 -13.91 -41.09
CA VAL A 160 -0.34 -12.62 -41.79
C VAL A 160 0.39 -12.74 -43.14
N LYS A 161 -0.35 -12.53 -44.24
CA LYS A 161 0.18 -12.57 -45.62
C LYS A 161 0.42 -11.18 -46.20
N LEU A 162 0.96 -10.28 -45.38
CA LEU A 162 1.34 -8.94 -45.77
C LEU A 162 2.85 -8.78 -45.57
N ASP A 163 3.46 -7.79 -46.22
CA ASP A 163 4.77 -7.36 -45.75
C ASP A 163 4.64 -6.61 -44.41
N LYS A 164 5.80 -6.44 -43.77
CA LYS A 164 5.89 -5.92 -42.41
C LYS A 164 5.42 -4.48 -42.28
N GLU A 165 5.62 -3.66 -43.31
CA GLU A 165 5.26 -2.24 -43.30
C GLU A 165 3.76 -2.06 -43.54
N ASP A 166 3.19 -2.80 -44.49
CA ASP A 166 1.75 -2.81 -44.75
C ASP A 166 0.96 -3.30 -43.53
N ALA A 167 1.44 -4.37 -42.88
CA ALA A 167 0.84 -4.86 -41.64
C ALA A 167 0.88 -3.81 -40.52
N LEU A 168 2.00 -3.11 -40.35
CA LEU A 168 2.16 -2.05 -39.35
C LEU A 168 1.22 -0.88 -39.63
N LYS A 169 1.06 -0.49 -40.89
CA LYS A 169 0.15 0.58 -41.30
C LYS A 169 -1.32 0.22 -41.02
N LYS A 170 -1.73 -1.02 -41.33
CA LYS A 170 -3.08 -1.52 -41.02
C LYS A 170 -3.35 -1.59 -39.51
N LEU A 171 -2.32 -1.93 -38.73
CA LEU A 171 -2.40 -1.92 -37.27
C LEU A 171 -2.56 -0.51 -36.70
N ALA A 172 -1.81 0.46 -37.21
CA ALA A 172 -1.97 1.87 -36.85
C ALA A 172 -3.36 2.41 -37.23
N ILE A 173 -3.92 2.01 -38.38
CA ILE A 173 -5.31 2.33 -38.74
C ILE A 173 -6.30 1.85 -37.65
N PHE A 174 -6.12 0.63 -37.14
CA PHE A 174 -6.96 0.09 -36.08
C PHE A 174 -6.81 0.86 -34.76
N TYR A 175 -5.58 1.08 -34.28
CA TYR A 175 -5.35 1.80 -33.02
C TYR A 175 -5.74 3.27 -33.10
N THR A 176 -5.67 3.91 -34.27
CA THR A 176 -6.16 5.28 -34.48
C THR A 176 -7.67 5.33 -34.26
N LEU A 177 -8.42 4.32 -34.71
CA LEU A 177 -9.85 4.23 -34.42
C LEU A 177 -10.09 4.04 -32.91
N VAL A 178 -9.45 3.05 -32.30
CA VAL A 178 -9.74 2.62 -30.91
C VAL A 178 -9.29 3.64 -29.86
N ASN A 179 -8.15 4.29 -30.08
CA ASN A 179 -7.53 5.16 -29.09
C ASN A 179 -7.82 6.65 -29.33
N LEU A 180 -7.90 7.08 -30.59
CA LEU A 180 -7.91 8.51 -30.92
C LEU A 180 -9.28 9.03 -31.36
N THR A 181 -10.18 8.14 -31.78
CA THR A 181 -11.55 8.52 -32.08
C THR A 181 -12.38 8.46 -30.78
N ASP A 182 -13.25 9.45 -30.58
CA ASP A 182 -14.15 9.45 -29.41
C ASP A 182 -15.15 8.29 -29.56
N VAL A 183 -15.48 7.66 -28.42
CA VAL A 183 -16.42 6.54 -28.28
C VAL A 183 -17.47 6.90 -27.23
N HIS A 184 -18.15 8.03 -27.45
CA HIS A 184 -19.14 8.63 -26.56
C HIS A 184 -18.62 9.02 -25.16
N LYS A 185 -17.34 9.35 -25.02
CA LYS A 185 -16.73 9.75 -23.73
C LYS A 185 -16.39 11.24 -23.68
N GLY A 186 -16.55 11.98 -24.78
CA GLY A 186 -16.28 13.41 -24.86
C GLY A 186 -14.78 13.76 -24.93
N MET A 187 -13.93 12.76 -25.18
CA MET A 187 -12.49 12.88 -25.37
C MET A 187 -11.92 11.53 -25.89
N PRO A 188 -10.69 11.49 -26.43
CA PRO A 188 -10.11 10.28 -27.00
C PRO A 188 -9.95 9.17 -25.96
N ASN A 189 -10.27 7.93 -26.32
CA ASN A 189 -10.19 6.81 -25.40
C ASN A 189 -8.76 6.65 -24.82
N GLY A 190 -7.72 6.79 -25.65
CA GLY A 190 -6.32 6.72 -25.24
C GLY A 190 -5.95 7.77 -24.20
N TYR A 191 -6.65 8.90 -24.13
CA TYR A 191 -6.46 9.89 -23.07
C TYR A 191 -7.13 9.46 -21.75
N ILE A 192 -8.31 8.83 -21.83
CA ILE A 192 -9.12 8.37 -20.68
C ILE A 192 -8.56 7.08 -20.07
N SER A 193 -8.12 6.17 -20.92
CA SER A 193 -7.56 4.89 -20.51
C SER A 193 -6.11 5.04 -20.07
N SER A 194 -5.45 6.16 -20.41
CA SER A 194 -4.12 6.45 -19.91
C SER A 194 -4.13 7.07 -18.51
N PHE A 195 -3.04 6.87 -17.78
CA PHE A 195 -2.76 7.45 -16.46
C PHE A 195 -2.94 8.98 -16.37
N PHE A 196 -3.01 9.70 -17.50
CA PHE A 196 -3.06 11.17 -17.51
C PHE A 196 -4.43 11.76 -17.17
N THR A 197 -5.51 10.98 -17.19
CA THR A 197 -6.85 11.50 -16.90
C THR A 197 -7.03 11.84 -15.42
N TYR A 198 -6.51 11.02 -14.50
CA TYR A 198 -6.55 11.30 -13.06
C TYR A 198 -5.75 12.57 -12.70
N VAL A 199 -4.60 12.73 -13.35
CA VAL A 199 -3.58 13.73 -13.06
C VAL A 199 -3.99 15.16 -13.38
N ASP A 200 -4.66 15.38 -14.51
CA ASP A 200 -5.16 16.71 -14.89
C ASP A 200 -6.52 17.01 -14.22
N LEU A 201 -7.16 16.02 -13.59
CA LEU A 201 -8.45 16.17 -12.92
C LEU A 201 -8.34 16.40 -11.40
N GLU A 202 -7.29 15.89 -10.74
CA GLU A 202 -7.11 15.86 -9.27
C GLU A 202 -6.61 17.14 -8.60
N HIS A 203 -6.36 18.24 -9.32
CA HIS A 203 -6.23 19.55 -8.68
C HIS A 203 -7.58 20.20 -8.29
N THR A 204 -8.63 19.39 -8.14
CA THR A 204 -9.89 19.79 -7.50
C THR A 204 -10.37 18.64 -6.63
N GLU A 205 -10.36 18.87 -5.32
CA GLU A 205 -10.82 17.97 -4.26
C GLU A 205 -12.22 17.38 -4.53
N HIS A 206 -12.43 16.24 -3.88
CA HIS A 206 -13.49 15.23 -4.01
C HIS A 206 -14.96 15.63 -4.25
N GLU A 207 -15.68 14.61 -4.75
CA GLU A 207 -17.11 14.27 -4.63
C GLU A 207 -18.14 14.68 -5.69
N ASP A 208 -17.83 15.54 -6.66
CA ASP A 208 -18.78 15.89 -7.74
C ASP A 208 -18.29 15.56 -9.16
N ILE A 209 -17.74 14.36 -9.38
CA ILE A 209 -17.50 13.81 -10.74
C ILE A 209 -18.83 13.65 -11.52
N LYS A 210 -20.00 13.90 -10.92
CA LYS A 210 -21.28 13.84 -11.65
C LYS A 210 -21.77 15.11 -12.32
N ILE A 211 -21.59 16.33 -11.82
CA ILE A 211 -22.28 17.49 -12.44
C ILE A 211 -21.54 18.82 -12.20
N ARG A 212 -20.49 19.10 -12.97
CA ARG A 212 -20.03 20.43 -13.44
C ARG A 212 -18.52 20.38 -13.69
N VAL A 213 -18.17 19.95 -14.90
CA VAL A 213 -16.96 20.44 -15.57
C VAL A 213 -16.96 21.96 -15.41
N SER A 214 -16.06 22.50 -14.58
CA SER A 214 -16.02 23.93 -14.32
C SER A 214 -15.97 24.70 -15.63
N LYS A 215 -16.64 25.87 -15.72
CA LYS A 215 -16.71 26.67 -16.96
C LYS A 215 -15.32 26.90 -17.61
N LYS A 216 -14.27 27.01 -16.79
CA LYS A 216 -12.85 27.07 -17.22
C LYS A 216 -12.34 25.77 -17.87
N LYS A 217 -12.71 24.59 -17.36
CA LYS A 217 -12.39 23.28 -17.97
C LYS A 217 -13.09 23.16 -19.33
N SER A 218 -14.36 23.57 -19.46
CA SER A 218 -15.08 23.62 -20.75
C SER A 218 -14.35 24.47 -21.81
N ASP A 219 -13.86 25.66 -21.44
CA ASP A 219 -13.17 26.55 -22.39
C ASP A 219 -11.80 26.00 -22.83
N PHE A 220 -11.09 25.29 -21.95
CA PHE A 220 -9.84 24.61 -22.30
C PHE A 220 -10.10 23.45 -23.28
N PHE A 221 -11.10 22.60 -23.00
CA PHE A 221 -11.45 21.47 -23.88
C PHE A 221 -11.87 21.93 -25.28
N LYS A 222 -12.61 23.04 -25.39
CA LYS A 222 -12.93 23.66 -26.68
C LYS A 222 -11.69 24.14 -27.44
N LYS A 223 -10.71 24.72 -26.74
CA LYS A 223 -9.46 25.20 -27.35
C LYS A 223 -8.60 24.04 -27.88
N ILE A 224 -8.46 22.95 -27.12
CA ILE A 224 -7.69 21.79 -27.59
C ILE A 224 -8.43 21.02 -28.69
N PHE A 225 -9.77 20.94 -28.64
CA PHE A 225 -10.56 20.24 -29.65
C PHE A 225 -10.29 20.78 -31.05
N TYR A 226 -10.21 22.10 -31.20
CA TYR A 226 -9.99 22.74 -32.49
C TYR A 226 -8.72 22.24 -33.18
N GLY A 227 -7.59 22.20 -32.48
CA GLY A 227 -6.35 21.68 -33.06
C GLY A 227 -6.31 20.15 -33.16
N TYR A 228 -6.95 19.45 -32.22
CA TYR A 228 -6.95 17.99 -32.16
C TYR A 228 -7.60 17.36 -33.40
N LYS A 229 -8.77 17.86 -33.83
CA LYS A 229 -9.46 17.30 -35.02
C LYS A 229 -8.65 17.43 -36.30
N TYR A 230 -7.86 18.50 -36.46
CA TYR A 230 -6.94 18.63 -37.60
C TYR A 230 -5.77 17.66 -37.51
N ALA A 231 -5.20 17.47 -36.31
CA ALA A 231 -4.14 16.50 -36.08
C ALA A 231 -4.62 15.06 -36.39
N LEU A 232 -5.82 14.70 -35.92
CA LEU A 232 -6.44 13.41 -36.19
C LEU A 232 -6.75 13.22 -37.67
N GLN A 233 -7.32 14.24 -38.32
CA GLN A 233 -7.59 14.19 -39.75
C GLN A 233 -6.30 14.02 -40.56
N PHE A 234 -5.21 14.69 -40.18
CA PHE A 234 -3.90 14.51 -40.82
C PHE A 234 -3.34 13.10 -40.66
N LEU A 235 -3.49 12.51 -39.47
CA LEU A 235 -3.09 11.12 -39.23
C LEU A 235 -3.86 10.18 -40.16
N TRP A 236 -5.19 10.34 -40.25
CA TRP A 236 -6.00 9.57 -41.20
C TRP A 236 -5.62 9.80 -42.66
N HIS A 237 -5.32 11.03 -43.06
CA HIS A 237 -4.81 11.35 -44.40
C HIS A 237 -3.52 10.61 -44.72
N SER A 238 -2.65 10.44 -43.72
CA SER A 238 -1.36 9.77 -43.88
C SER A 238 -1.49 8.24 -43.87
N LEU A 239 -2.52 7.72 -43.19
CA LEU A 239 -2.78 6.29 -43.07
C LEU A 239 -3.64 5.73 -44.21
N LEU A 240 -4.54 6.51 -44.80
CA LEU A 240 -5.47 6.03 -45.83
C LEU A 240 -4.99 6.40 -47.24
N ASP A 241 -5.48 5.66 -48.23
CA ASP A 241 -5.39 6.12 -49.61
C ASP A 241 -6.31 7.34 -49.85
N GLU A 242 -5.98 8.15 -50.85
CA GLU A 242 -6.68 9.41 -51.15
C GLU A 242 -8.19 9.19 -51.35
N LYS A 243 -8.60 8.13 -52.03
CA LYS A 243 -10.02 7.86 -52.31
C LYS A 243 -10.80 7.55 -51.03
N THR A 244 -10.22 6.72 -50.16
CA THR A 244 -10.84 6.37 -48.87
C THR A 244 -10.89 7.58 -47.94
N PHE A 245 -9.79 8.34 -47.85
CA PHE A 245 -9.73 9.57 -47.07
C PHE A 245 -10.77 10.60 -47.52
N GLU A 246 -10.84 10.90 -48.83
CA GLU A 246 -11.76 11.89 -49.38
C GLU A 246 -13.22 11.53 -49.12
N LYS A 247 -13.54 10.24 -49.19
CA LYS A 247 -14.91 9.75 -49.00
C LYS A 247 -15.37 9.79 -47.55
N TYR A 248 -14.49 9.47 -46.59
CA TYR A 248 -14.92 9.18 -45.21
C TYR A 248 -14.37 10.15 -44.15
N VAL A 249 -13.26 10.83 -44.41
CA VAL A 249 -12.51 11.58 -43.37
C VAL A 249 -12.26 13.04 -43.73
N SER A 250 -12.30 13.41 -45.01
CA SER A 250 -12.08 14.80 -45.50
C SER A 250 -12.85 15.89 -44.75
N ARG A 251 -13.99 15.54 -44.14
CA ARG A 251 -14.87 16.45 -43.42
C ARG A 251 -14.69 16.44 -41.89
N MET A 252 -13.73 15.69 -41.34
CA MET A 252 -13.52 15.56 -39.90
C MET A 252 -13.22 16.89 -39.20
N HIS A 253 -12.47 17.79 -39.82
CA HIS A 253 -12.26 19.15 -39.31
C HIS A 253 -13.55 19.97 -39.15
N LEU A 254 -14.68 19.57 -39.73
CA LEU A 254 -15.96 20.27 -39.57
C LEU A 254 -16.70 19.87 -38.28
N ALA A 255 -16.21 18.86 -37.54
CA ALA A 255 -16.79 18.48 -36.27
C ALA A 255 -16.83 19.69 -35.31
N GLU A 256 -17.98 19.90 -34.68
CA GLU A 256 -18.26 21.05 -33.80
C GLU A 256 -17.89 20.76 -32.35
N ASP A 257 -17.97 19.49 -31.94
CA ASP A 257 -17.63 19.03 -30.58
C ASP A 257 -17.19 17.55 -30.61
N TRP A 258 -16.71 17.06 -29.46
CA TRP A 258 -16.27 15.67 -29.27
C TRP A 258 -17.42 14.67 -29.46
N CYS A 259 -18.48 14.83 -28.66
CA CYS A 259 -19.66 13.98 -28.63
C CYS A 259 -20.96 14.81 -28.55
N PRO A 260 -22.13 14.25 -28.89
CA PRO A 260 -23.40 14.91 -28.67
C PRO A 260 -23.68 15.18 -27.17
N PRO A 261 -24.47 16.21 -26.81
CA PRO A 261 -24.83 16.50 -25.42
C PRO A 261 -25.59 15.33 -24.76
N ASN A 262 -25.23 15.00 -23.51
CA ASN A 262 -25.81 13.90 -22.72
C ASN A 262 -27.34 14.02 -22.44
N GLU A 263 -28.00 15.12 -22.82
CA GLU A 263 -29.43 15.37 -22.57
C GLU A 263 -30.40 14.55 -23.45
N ILE A 264 -29.89 13.63 -24.28
CA ILE A 264 -30.71 12.88 -25.26
C ILE A 264 -30.56 11.37 -25.02
N PHE A 265 -30.77 10.96 -23.77
CA PHE A 265 -31.20 9.59 -23.46
C PHE A 265 -32.71 9.62 -23.23
N ASP A 266 -33.48 9.94 -24.28
CA ASP A 266 -34.93 9.79 -24.24
C ASP A 266 -35.22 8.28 -24.09
N SER A 267 -36.14 7.93 -23.20
CA SER A 267 -36.42 6.55 -22.75
C SER A 267 -36.97 5.61 -23.84
N GLU A 268 -37.13 6.10 -25.06
CA GLU A 268 -37.67 5.36 -26.20
C GLU A 268 -36.63 5.27 -27.33
N GLY A 269 -35.64 4.36 -27.19
CA GLY A 269 -34.92 3.59 -28.23
C GLY A 269 -34.51 4.14 -29.61
N ASP A 270 -34.92 5.33 -30.05
CA ASP A 270 -34.74 5.85 -31.41
C ASP A 270 -33.53 6.79 -31.47
N ARG A 271 -32.35 6.20 -31.23
CA ARG A 271 -31.10 6.93 -30.95
C ARG A 271 -30.38 7.58 -32.15
N LEU A 272 -30.78 7.34 -33.40
CA LEU A 272 -29.91 7.68 -34.55
C LEU A 272 -30.53 8.53 -35.67
N SER A 273 -31.83 8.75 -35.70
CA SER A 273 -32.48 9.34 -36.89
C SER A 273 -32.41 10.87 -36.98
N ARG A 274 -32.10 11.58 -35.89
CA ARG A 274 -32.17 13.06 -35.83
C ARG A 274 -30.83 13.80 -35.92
N TYR A 275 -29.69 13.12 -35.89
CA TYR A 275 -28.38 13.77 -35.94
C TYR A 275 -27.85 13.87 -37.37
N LYS A 276 -27.39 15.07 -37.75
CA LYS A 276 -26.64 15.25 -38.99
C LYS A 276 -25.29 14.54 -38.84
N LYS A 277 -25.09 13.44 -39.56
CA LYS A 277 -23.82 12.70 -39.61
C LYS A 277 -22.64 13.66 -39.83
N GLY A 278 -21.58 13.48 -39.03
CA GLY A 278 -20.33 14.24 -39.14
C GLY A 278 -20.36 15.60 -38.44
N LYS A 279 -21.32 15.80 -37.52
CA LYS A 279 -21.37 16.99 -36.66
C LYS A 279 -20.46 16.83 -35.43
N TYR A 280 -20.33 15.61 -34.93
CA TYR A 280 -19.48 15.27 -33.78
C TYR A 280 -18.30 14.40 -34.22
N LEU A 281 -17.19 14.47 -33.50
CA LEU A 281 -16.02 13.65 -33.83
C LEU A 281 -16.33 12.15 -33.67
N ASP A 282 -17.12 11.81 -32.65
CA ASP A 282 -17.65 10.48 -32.37
C ASP A 282 -18.45 9.86 -33.54
N ASP A 283 -19.11 10.67 -34.39
CA ASP A 283 -19.80 10.17 -35.59
C ASP A 283 -18.84 9.43 -36.54
N PHE A 284 -17.57 9.82 -36.56
CA PHE A 284 -16.55 9.21 -37.41
C PHE A 284 -16.17 7.81 -36.94
N PHE A 285 -16.38 7.45 -35.67
CA PHE A 285 -16.08 6.10 -35.18
C PHE A 285 -16.87 5.05 -35.95
N THR A 286 -18.20 5.23 -36.02
CA THR A 286 -19.10 4.29 -36.73
C THR A 286 -18.81 4.28 -38.24
N ILE A 287 -18.52 5.45 -38.83
CA ILE A 287 -18.17 5.56 -40.25
C ILE A 287 -16.90 4.76 -40.56
N LEU A 288 -15.85 4.97 -39.78
CA LEU A 288 -14.54 4.34 -39.97
C LEU A 288 -14.58 2.85 -39.64
N LYS A 289 -15.28 2.43 -38.59
CA LYS A 289 -15.44 1.00 -38.26
C LYS A 289 -16.07 0.25 -39.44
N GLY A 290 -17.24 0.68 -39.91
CA GLY A 290 -17.97 -0.02 -40.98
C GLY A 290 -17.38 0.11 -42.39
N ASN A 291 -16.61 1.16 -42.67
CA ASN A 291 -16.13 1.43 -44.04
C ASN A 291 -14.61 1.27 -44.23
N VAL A 292 -13.85 1.21 -43.15
CA VAL A 292 -12.39 1.09 -43.19
C VAL A 292 -11.94 -0.15 -42.44
N ILE A 293 -12.33 -0.29 -41.16
CA ILE A 293 -11.85 -1.41 -40.33
C ILE A 293 -12.48 -2.74 -40.72
N ASP A 294 -13.81 -2.83 -40.82
CA ASP A 294 -14.49 -4.10 -41.14
C ASP A 294 -14.04 -4.67 -42.50
N PRO A 295 -13.95 -3.86 -43.59
CA PRO A 295 -13.40 -4.35 -44.87
C PRO A 295 -11.93 -4.77 -44.77
N MET A 296 -11.13 -4.06 -43.96
CA MET A 296 -9.72 -4.40 -43.75
C MET A 296 -9.57 -5.73 -43.00
N GLU A 297 -10.38 -5.96 -41.97
CA GLU A 297 -10.44 -7.23 -41.22
C GLU A 297 -10.84 -8.40 -42.14
N GLU A 298 -11.85 -8.20 -42.99
CA GLU A 298 -12.30 -9.18 -43.97
C GLU A 298 -11.21 -9.50 -45.01
N GLU A 299 -10.55 -8.48 -45.56
CA GLU A 299 -9.45 -8.62 -46.51
C GLU A 299 -8.28 -9.41 -45.90
N MET A 300 -7.92 -9.10 -44.65
CA MET A 300 -6.83 -9.74 -43.93
C MET A 300 -7.19 -11.12 -43.38
N LYS A 301 -8.49 -11.44 -43.28
CA LYS A 301 -9.02 -12.60 -42.54
C LYS A 301 -8.53 -12.62 -41.08
N ILE A 302 -8.46 -11.43 -40.48
CA ILE A 302 -7.96 -11.19 -39.14
C ILE A 302 -9.03 -10.37 -38.40
N GLY A 303 -9.43 -10.81 -37.21
CA GLY A 303 -10.27 -10.02 -36.32
C GLY A 303 -9.42 -9.27 -35.31
N PHE A 304 -9.41 -7.94 -35.36
CA PHE A 304 -8.76 -7.15 -34.31
C PHE A 304 -9.65 -7.10 -33.06
N PRO A 305 -9.06 -7.06 -31.85
CA PRO A 305 -7.63 -7.19 -31.52
C PRO A 305 -7.19 -8.66 -31.31
N PHE A 306 -8.05 -9.64 -31.60
CA PHE A 306 -7.88 -11.02 -31.17
C PHE A 306 -6.80 -11.80 -31.93
N ASN A 307 -6.43 -11.32 -33.13
CA ASN A 307 -5.42 -11.95 -33.96
C ASN A 307 -4.13 -11.13 -33.92
N ASN A 308 -3.08 -11.73 -33.38
CA ASN A 308 -1.80 -11.06 -33.20
C ASN A 308 -1.02 -11.00 -34.51
N ILE A 309 -0.68 -9.78 -34.92
CA ILE A 309 0.03 -9.51 -36.17
C ILE A 309 1.53 -9.61 -35.97
N PHE A 310 2.03 -9.02 -34.89
CA PHE A 310 3.44 -8.97 -34.54
C PHE A 310 3.72 -9.78 -33.27
N VAL A 311 4.76 -10.59 -33.38
CA VAL A 311 5.31 -11.40 -32.29
C VAL A 311 6.77 -11.05 -32.10
N MET A 312 7.21 -11.05 -30.85
CA MET A 312 8.63 -10.99 -30.51
C MET A 312 9.30 -12.30 -30.91
N SER A 313 10.32 -12.22 -31.78
CA SER A 313 11.07 -13.39 -32.29
C SER A 313 12.02 -14.01 -31.26
N SER A 314 12.30 -13.27 -30.18
CA SER A 314 13.09 -13.71 -29.04
C SER A 314 12.35 -13.35 -27.76
N THR A 315 12.35 -14.26 -26.79
CA THR A 315 11.82 -14.02 -25.45
C THR A 315 12.73 -13.15 -24.59
N SER A 316 13.95 -12.86 -25.04
CA SER A 316 14.90 -11.99 -24.31
C SER A 316 15.58 -10.99 -25.24
N ILE A 317 15.19 -9.72 -25.14
CA ILE A 317 15.90 -8.59 -25.72
C ILE A 317 17.07 -8.22 -24.79
N SER A 318 18.27 -7.99 -25.35
CA SER A 318 19.39 -7.48 -24.54
C SER A 318 19.03 -6.13 -23.94
N LYS A 319 19.30 -5.92 -22.64
CA LYS A 319 18.96 -4.68 -21.94
C LYS A 319 19.65 -3.44 -22.53
N ASP A 320 20.80 -3.64 -23.17
CA ASP A 320 21.54 -2.58 -23.87
C ASP A 320 20.78 -2.03 -25.08
N GLU A 321 19.86 -2.80 -25.66
CA GLU A 321 19.03 -2.36 -26.79
C GLU A 321 18.10 -1.20 -26.43
N PHE A 322 17.70 -1.11 -25.16
CA PHE A 322 16.85 -0.03 -24.66
C PHE A 322 17.63 1.28 -24.39
N GLY A 323 18.97 1.24 -24.47
CA GLY A 323 19.83 2.41 -24.41
C GLY A 323 19.52 3.34 -23.24
N ILE A 324 19.30 4.63 -23.55
CA ILE A 324 19.03 5.66 -22.52
C ILE A 324 17.71 5.45 -21.77
N LEU A 325 16.77 4.65 -22.31
CA LEU A 325 15.48 4.43 -21.66
C LEU A 325 15.61 3.51 -20.44
N LEU A 326 16.62 2.65 -20.38
CA LEU A 326 16.94 1.87 -19.17
C LEU A 326 18.20 2.35 -18.44
N SER A 327 19.22 2.81 -19.17
CA SER A 327 20.51 3.17 -18.53
C SER A 327 20.46 4.50 -17.77
N ARG A 328 19.59 5.43 -18.14
CA ARG A 328 19.40 6.68 -17.40
C ARG A 328 18.59 6.39 -16.15
N LYS A 329 19.14 6.67 -14.97
CA LYS A 329 18.36 6.62 -13.72
C LYS A 329 17.54 7.91 -13.57
N PRO A 330 16.20 7.88 -13.70
CA PRO A 330 15.37 9.05 -13.46
C PRO A 330 15.39 9.40 -11.96
N THR A 331 14.97 10.60 -11.61
CA THR A 331 14.89 11.02 -10.20
C THR A 331 13.86 10.17 -9.46
N ASP A 332 14.23 9.64 -8.30
CA ASP A 332 13.27 9.02 -7.40
C ASP A 332 12.32 10.09 -6.81
N PRO A 333 11.05 9.76 -6.57
CA PRO A 333 10.13 10.69 -5.93
C PRO A 333 10.61 11.01 -4.51
N GLU A 334 10.48 12.28 -4.12
CA GLU A 334 10.71 12.69 -2.73
C GLU A 334 9.41 12.47 -1.96
N TYR A 335 9.38 11.43 -1.11
CA TYR A 335 8.27 11.17 -0.22
C TYR A 335 8.50 11.85 1.13
N ASN A 336 7.46 12.51 1.62
CA ASN A 336 7.38 12.88 3.02
C ASN A 336 7.19 11.62 3.91
N GLU A 337 7.23 11.79 5.23
CA GLU A 337 7.15 10.65 6.16
C GLU A 337 5.87 9.81 6.01
N GLU A 338 4.74 10.44 5.69
CA GLU A 338 3.46 9.79 5.46
C GLU A 338 3.40 9.06 4.11
N GLU A 339 3.80 9.73 3.03
CA GLU A 339 3.91 9.08 1.70
C GLU A 339 4.88 7.89 1.72
N MET A 340 5.95 7.99 2.50
CA MET A 340 6.90 6.90 2.71
C MET A 340 6.26 5.72 3.44
N LEU A 341 5.44 5.99 4.47
CA LEU A 341 4.70 4.96 5.19
C LEU A 341 3.69 4.27 4.27
N GLU A 342 2.91 5.03 3.51
CA GLU A 342 1.96 4.49 2.54
C GLU A 342 2.65 3.64 1.48
N SER A 343 3.78 4.12 0.93
CA SER A 343 4.54 3.36 -0.06
C SER A 343 5.06 2.04 0.49
N LYS A 344 5.56 2.01 1.74
CA LYS A 344 5.98 0.78 2.42
C LYS A 344 4.83 -0.17 2.73
N LEU A 345 3.62 0.36 2.84
CA LEU A 345 2.37 -0.41 2.95
C LEU A 345 1.69 -0.62 1.59
N TYR A 346 2.38 -0.32 0.49
CA TYR A 346 1.89 -0.47 -0.88
C TYR A 346 0.53 0.19 -1.13
N TRP A 347 0.24 1.29 -0.43
CA TRP A 347 -0.99 2.06 -0.51
C TRP A 347 -2.26 1.24 -0.25
N TYR A 348 -2.12 0.10 0.43
CA TYR A 348 -3.26 -0.71 0.85
C TYR A 348 -3.95 -0.08 2.05
N PRO A 349 -5.29 -0.22 2.15
CA PRO A 349 -5.97 0.09 3.40
C PRO A 349 -5.42 -0.80 4.51
N ALA A 350 -5.45 -0.26 5.73
CA ALA A 350 -5.03 -0.99 6.92
C ALA A 350 -6.20 -1.08 7.90
N GLU A 351 -6.35 -2.23 8.53
CA GLU A 351 -7.22 -2.46 9.68
C GLU A 351 -6.37 -2.62 10.95
N LEU A 352 -6.84 -1.99 12.02
CA LEU A 352 -6.15 -1.97 13.30
C LEU A 352 -6.71 -3.03 14.24
N VAL A 353 -5.85 -3.94 14.71
CA VAL A 353 -6.15 -4.82 15.83
C VAL A 353 -5.47 -4.26 17.07
N VAL A 354 -6.27 -3.61 17.91
CA VAL A 354 -5.79 -3.10 19.21
C VAL A 354 -5.70 -4.28 20.18
N SER A 355 -4.48 -4.65 20.55
CA SER A 355 -4.22 -5.71 21.52
C SER A 355 -4.61 -5.23 22.93
N THR A 356 -5.88 -5.35 23.29
CA THR A 356 -6.35 -5.08 24.66
C THR A 356 -6.10 -6.27 25.60
N ASN A 357 -5.90 -7.46 25.05
CA ASN A 357 -5.67 -8.71 25.78
C ASN A 357 -4.58 -9.54 25.09
N THR A 358 -4.10 -10.57 25.77
CA THR A 358 -3.12 -11.53 25.23
C THR A 358 -3.60 -12.28 23.98
N PHE A 359 -4.91 -12.47 23.85
CA PHE A 359 -5.51 -13.29 22.79
C PHE A 359 -5.40 -12.65 21.40
N ASN A 360 -5.58 -11.33 21.29
CA ASN A 360 -5.63 -10.61 20.01
C ASN A 360 -4.33 -9.84 19.67
N GLY A 361 -3.24 -10.11 20.39
CA GLY A 361 -1.90 -9.58 20.10
C GLY A 361 -1.02 -10.55 19.29
N VAL A 362 0.24 -10.70 19.68
CA VAL A 362 1.22 -11.57 19.00
C VAL A 362 0.74 -13.01 18.74
N PRO A 363 0.04 -13.72 19.65
CA PRO A 363 -0.46 -15.07 19.35
C PRO A 363 -1.37 -15.12 18.12
N ALA A 364 -2.31 -14.17 17.98
CA ALA A 364 -3.18 -14.08 16.81
C ALA A 364 -2.38 -13.78 15.53
N PHE A 365 -1.41 -12.86 15.61
CA PHE A 365 -0.48 -12.57 14.51
C PHE A 365 0.24 -13.83 14.02
N ILE A 366 0.81 -14.62 14.93
CA ILE A 366 1.57 -15.84 14.59
C ILE A 366 0.67 -16.89 13.93
N HIS A 367 -0.55 -17.08 14.45
CA HIS A 367 -1.50 -18.03 13.87
C HIS A 367 -1.91 -17.60 12.47
N LEU A 368 -2.17 -16.31 12.26
CA LEU A 368 -2.51 -15.76 10.94
C LEU A 368 -1.34 -15.91 9.96
N LEU A 369 -0.13 -15.53 10.37
CA LEU A 369 1.10 -15.70 9.59
C LEU A 369 1.32 -17.15 9.17
N SER A 370 1.27 -18.06 10.14
CA SER A 370 1.47 -19.50 9.88
C SER A 370 0.39 -20.05 8.95
N GLY A 371 -0.87 -19.65 9.15
CA GLY A 371 -1.97 -20.03 8.27
C GLY A 371 -1.77 -19.55 6.84
N MET A 372 -1.32 -18.30 6.64
CA MET A 372 -1.03 -17.74 5.32
C MET A 372 0.10 -18.47 4.61
N VAL A 373 1.22 -18.71 5.31
CA VAL A 373 2.37 -19.45 4.75
C VAL A 373 1.95 -20.86 4.32
N VAL A 374 1.21 -21.58 5.17
CA VAL A 374 0.72 -22.93 4.85
C VAL A 374 -0.24 -22.91 3.67
N ASN A 375 -1.19 -21.97 3.64
CA ASN A 375 -2.16 -21.84 2.55
C ASN A 375 -1.49 -21.56 1.20
N ARG A 376 -0.51 -20.65 1.16
CA ARG A 376 0.27 -20.37 -0.07
C ARG A 376 0.99 -21.62 -0.56
N ARG A 377 1.69 -22.31 0.34
CA ARG A 377 2.38 -23.56 0.02
C ARG A 377 1.43 -24.64 -0.50
N MET A 378 0.26 -24.81 0.12
CA MET A 378 -0.75 -25.77 -0.32
C MET A 378 -1.33 -25.44 -1.70
N ARG A 379 -1.33 -24.16 -2.08
CA ARG A 379 -1.78 -23.68 -3.40
C ARG A 379 -0.67 -23.60 -4.44
N GLY A 380 0.57 -23.95 -4.09
CA GLY A 380 1.72 -23.80 -4.98
C GLY A 380 2.07 -22.35 -5.32
N ILE A 381 1.66 -21.40 -4.48
CA ILE A 381 2.01 -19.98 -4.66
C ILE A 381 3.43 -19.77 -4.14
N GLU A 382 4.35 -19.40 -5.02
CA GLU A 382 5.78 -19.22 -4.70
C GLU A 382 6.07 -17.87 -4.02
N ASP A 383 5.23 -16.85 -4.25
CA ASP A 383 5.39 -15.54 -3.66
C ASP A 383 5.38 -15.60 -2.11
N SER A 384 6.24 -14.80 -1.49
CA SER A 384 6.33 -14.70 -0.03
C SER A 384 5.16 -13.92 0.58
N VAL A 385 4.76 -14.26 1.82
CA VAL A 385 3.85 -13.44 2.62
C VAL A 385 4.55 -12.15 3.04
N LYS A 386 3.93 -10.99 2.81
CA LYS A 386 4.47 -9.70 3.25
C LYS A 386 4.11 -9.45 4.72
N VAL A 387 5.11 -9.17 5.53
CA VAL A 387 4.99 -8.83 6.96
C VAL A 387 5.64 -7.48 7.20
N SER A 388 4.99 -6.60 7.93
CA SER A 388 5.57 -5.33 8.38
C SER A 388 5.92 -5.39 9.86
N ARG A 389 7.11 -4.92 10.21
CA ARG A 389 7.55 -4.71 11.59
C ARG A 389 7.68 -3.21 11.82
N PHE A 390 6.81 -2.68 12.67
CA PHE A 390 6.87 -1.30 13.10
C PHE A 390 7.63 -1.23 14.43
N LYS A 391 8.73 -0.50 14.43
CA LYS A 391 9.55 -0.26 15.61
C LYS A 391 9.24 1.13 16.14
N HIS A 392 8.81 1.21 17.40
CA HIS A 392 8.42 2.44 18.09
C HIS A 392 9.46 2.77 19.17
N PRO A 393 10.42 3.66 18.90
CA PRO A 393 11.45 4.00 19.87
C PRO A 393 10.86 4.63 21.14
N ILE A 394 11.28 4.12 22.31
CA ILE A 394 11.08 4.76 23.62
C ILE A 394 12.43 5.26 24.13
N SER A 395 12.54 6.57 24.34
CA SER A 395 13.74 7.19 24.87
C SER A 395 14.20 6.53 26.17
N GLY A 396 15.43 6.00 26.17
CA GLY A 396 16.10 5.45 27.36
C GLY A 396 15.61 4.07 27.85
N VAL A 397 14.67 3.41 27.17
CA VAL A 397 14.09 2.13 27.62
C VAL A 397 14.27 1.00 26.61
N GLY A 398 14.03 1.28 25.32
CA GLY A 398 14.01 0.25 24.28
C GLY A 398 12.98 0.62 23.20
N ASN A 399 12.35 -0.38 22.61
CA ASN A 399 11.34 -0.23 21.57
C ASN A 399 10.06 -0.99 21.91
N ARG A 400 8.93 -0.43 21.48
CA ARG A 400 7.67 -1.19 21.32
C ARG A 400 7.53 -1.61 19.87
N TYR A 401 6.73 -2.64 19.64
CA TYR A 401 6.55 -3.22 18.32
C TYR A 401 5.08 -3.37 17.98
N SER A 402 4.76 -3.00 16.74
CA SER A 402 3.55 -3.43 16.05
C SER A 402 3.94 -4.37 14.91
N TYR A 403 3.07 -5.32 14.59
CA TYR A 403 3.27 -6.24 13.48
C TYR A 403 2.10 -6.15 12.52
N GLY A 404 2.38 -5.95 11.24
CA GLY A 404 1.38 -6.01 10.19
C GLY A 404 1.54 -7.24 9.31
N ILE A 405 0.44 -7.73 8.77
CA ILE A 405 0.43 -8.77 7.75
C ILE A 405 -0.47 -8.34 6.61
N LEU A 406 0.03 -8.43 5.37
CA LEU A 406 -0.76 -8.12 4.20
C LEU A 406 -1.68 -9.31 3.88
N ILE A 407 -2.98 -9.09 3.88
CA ILE A 407 -3.98 -10.07 3.49
C ILE A 407 -4.31 -9.85 2.02
N GLU A 408 -3.85 -10.75 1.16
CA GLU A 408 -4.14 -10.69 -0.28
C GLU A 408 -5.45 -11.38 -0.64
N THR A 409 -6.34 -10.63 -1.28
CA THR A 409 -7.61 -11.11 -1.82
C THR A 409 -7.73 -10.65 -3.28
N ILE A 410 -7.32 -11.53 -4.19
CA ILE A 410 -7.54 -11.31 -5.62
C ILE A 410 -8.96 -11.77 -5.95
N SER A 411 -9.81 -10.86 -6.40
CA SER A 411 -11.12 -11.22 -6.93
C SER A 411 -11.03 -11.55 -8.42
N ASN A 412 -11.86 -12.49 -8.88
CA ASN A 412 -11.97 -12.83 -10.30
C ASN A 412 -12.55 -11.69 -11.17
N VAL A 413 -12.94 -10.57 -10.57
CA VAL A 413 -13.56 -9.42 -11.26
C VAL A 413 -12.60 -8.23 -11.41
N GLY A 414 -11.30 -8.44 -11.17
CA GLY A 414 -10.28 -7.40 -11.33
C GLY A 414 -10.26 -6.33 -10.23
N ALA A 415 -11.10 -6.48 -9.20
CA ALA A 415 -11.04 -5.66 -7.99
C ALA A 415 -10.07 -6.29 -6.98
N ASP A 416 -9.24 -5.46 -6.36
CA ASP A 416 -8.34 -5.87 -5.29
C ASP A 416 -8.85 -5.36 -3.95
N TYR A 417 -9.22 -6.31 -3.08
CA TYR A 417 -9.72 -6.03 -1.72
C TYR A 417 -8.67 -6.30 -0.63
N SER A 418 -7.41 -6.47 -1.04
CA SER A 418 -6.33 -6.79 -0.12
C SER A 418 -6.07 -5.61 0.83
N GLY A 419 -5.54 -5.91 2.00
CA GLY A 419 -5.34 -4.91 3.05
C GLY A 419 -4.40 -5.39 4.13
N TRP A 420 -3.83 -4.46 4.89
CA TRP A 420 -3.00 -4.79 6.04
C TRP A 420 -3.85 -5.05 7.27
N ILE A 421 -3.56 -6.10 8.02
CA ILE A 421 -4.00 -6.23 9.40
C ILE A 421 -2.82 -5.89 10.29
N ILE A 422 -2.95 -4.81 11.07
CA ILE A 422 -1.88 -4.31 11.95
C ILE A 422 -2.23 -4.59 13.41
N PHE A 423 -1.46 -5.49 14.02
CA PHE A 423 -1.46 -5.79 15.45
C PHE A 423 -0.66 -4.72 16.18
N PHE A 424 -1.38 -3.70 16.63
CA PHE A 424 -0.78 -2.48 17.15
C PHE A 424 -0.25 -2.65 18.57
N ASP A 425 0.97 -2.18 18.78
CA ASP A 425 1.61 -1.97 20.08
C ASP A 425 1.56 -3.22 20.99
N CYS A 426 1.85 -4.38 20.40
CA CYS A 426 1.59 -5.69 21.01
C CYS A 426 2.83 -6.40 21.58
N ALA A 427 4.02 -5.81 21.44
CA ALA A 427 5.27 -6.39 21.96
C ALA A 427 6.33 -5.32 22.29
N THR A 428 7.39 -5.71 23.01
CA THR A 428 8.48 -4.84 23.46
C THR A 428 9.82 -5.58 23.40
N ASP A 429 10.96 -4.89 23.25
CA ASP A 429 12.30 -5.54 23.32
C ASP A 429 12.94 -5.54 24.72
N TYR A 430 12.29 -4.93 25.71
CA TYR A 430 12.72 -4.90 27.10
C TYR A 430 12.01 -5.94 27.98
N SER A 431 12.44 -6.07 29.23
CA SER A 431 12.02 -7.12 30.17
C SER A 431 10.51 -7.17 30.41
N GLY A 432 10.01 -8.36 30.72
CA GLY A 432 8.60 -8.61 31.02
C GLY A 432 7.88 -9.43 29.95
N TYR A 433 6.55 -9.45 30.02
CA TYR A 433 5.72 -10.27 29.13
C TYR A 433 5.79 -9.82 27.66
N GLY A 434 5.89 -8.51 27.40
CA GLY A 434 6.07 -7.96 26.05
C GLY A 434 7.38 -8.41 25.37
N GLY A 435 8.46 -8.57 26.14
CA GLY A 435 9.75 -9.14 25.69
C GLY A 435 9.63 -10.58 25.19
N PHE A 436 8.86 -11.40 25.90
CA PHE A 436 8.54 -12.76 25.48
C PHE A 436 7.73 -12.77 24.18
N LEU A 437 6.72 -11.91 24.07
CA LEU A 437 5.90 -11.80 22.85
C LEU A 437 6.74 -11.35 21.65
N HIS A 438 7.62 -10.37 21.80
CA HIS A 438 8.53 -9.93 20.74
C HIS A 438 9.40 -11.11 20.26
N SER A 439 10.08 -11.78 21.19
CA SER A 439 10.94 -12.93 20.90
C SER A 439 10.18 -14.04 20.16
N LEU A 440 8.92 -14.27 20.53
CA LEU A 440 8.07 -15.27 19.91
C LEU A 440 7.69 -14.88 18.47
N ALA A 441 7.26 -13.63 18.23
CA ALA A 441 6.95 -13.14 16.89
C ALA A 441 8.17 -13.23 15.97
N GLU A 442 9.32 -12.72 16.42
CA GLU A 442 10.56 -12.71 15.65
C GLU A 442 11.03 -14.13 15.29
N LYS A 443 10.89 -15.10 16.19
CA LYS A 443 11.25 -16.49 15.90
C LYS A 443 10.48 -17.05 14.68
N PHE A 444 9.19 -16.76 14.56
CA PHE A 444 8.39 -17.21 13.44
C PHE A 444 8.72 -16.43 12.17
N ILE A 445 8.84 -15.10 12.26
CA ILE A 445 9.21 -14.24 11.13
C ILE A 445 10.54 -14.69 10.54
N SER A 446 11.60 -14.79 11.36
CA SER A 446 12.93 -15.20 10.91
C SER A 446 12.93 -16.61 10.33
N SER A 447 12.25 -17.57 10.97
CA SER A 447 12.23 -18.96 10.48
C SER A 447 11.54 -19.10 9.11
N TYR A 448 10.52 -18.29 8.82
CA TYR A 448 9.88 -18.28 7.51
C TYR A 448 10.64 -17.44 6.49
N ALA A 449 11.24 -16.32 6.91
CA ALA A 449 12.07 -15.47 6.05
C ALA A 449 13.33 -16.21 5.54
N GLU A 450 14.00 -16.98 6.40
CA GLU A 450 15.14 -17.84 6.01
C GLU A 450 14.78 -18.85 4.91
N LYS A 451 13.50 -19.19 4.76
CA LYS A 451 12.98 -20.12 3.74
C LYS A 451 12.39 -19.40 2.52
N GLY A 452 12.50 -18.08 2.44
CA GLY A 452 11.87 -17.26 1.39
C GLY A 452 10.34 -17.22 1.46
N MET A 453 9.72 -17.67 2.56
CA MET A 453 8.26 -17.72 2.70
C MET A 453 7.66 -16.42 3.23
N VAL A 454 8.49 -15.56 3.83
CA VAL A 454 8.11 -14.26 4.37
C VAL A 454 9.08 -13.21 3.88
N GLU A 455 8.55 -12.08 3.42
CA GLU A 455 9.30 -10.86 3.19
C GLU A 455 8.98 -9.86 4.30
N LEU A 456 10.03 -9.41 4.99
CA LEU A 456 9.91 -8.49 6.11
C LEU A 456 10.16 -7.05 5.67
N ILE A 457 9.20 -6.17 5.95
CA ILE A 457 9.27 -4.74 5.73
C ILE A 457 9.47 -4.06 7.09
N GLU A 458 10.63 -3.44 7.30
CA GLU A 458 10.92 -2.73 8.55
C GLU A 458 10.61 -1.23 8.45
N ILE A 459 9.90 -0.73 9.46
CA ILE A 459 9.46 0.65 9.56
C ILE A 459 9.75 1.16 10.97
N GLU A 460 10.71 2.07 11.10
CA GLU A 460 10.88 2.83 12.34
C GLU A 460 9.98 4.06 12.29
N ILE A 461 9.05 4.16 13.24
CA ILE A 461 8.05 5.24 13.29
C ILE A 461 7.59 5.47 14.73
N GLU A 462 7.40 6.73 15.11
CA GLU A 462 6.77 7.06 16.39
C GLU A 462 5.37 6.45 16.50
N ARG A 463 5.08 5.87 17.66
CA ARG A 463 3.83 5.15 17.90
C ARG A 463 2.59 6.01 17.61
N GLU A 464 2.62 7.26 18.06
CA GLU A 464 1.53 8.22 17.91
C GLU A 464 1.34 8.63 16.45
N LYS A 465 2.42 8.73 15.67
CA LYS A 465 2.35 9.02 14.23
C LYS A 465 1.73 7.87 13.45
N LEU A 466 2.15 6.62 13.71
CA LEU A 466 1.51 5.45 13.10
C LEU A 466 0.02 5.42 13.44
N LEU A 467 -0.33 5.64 14.71
CA LEU A 467 -1.72 5.65 15.14
C LEU A 467 -2.53 6.76 14.46
N LYS A 468 -1.95 7.94 14.28
CA LYS A 468 -2.59 9.05 13.58
C LYS A 468 -2.85 8.70 12.11
N HIS A 469 -1.83 8.20 11.41
CA HIS A 469 -1.95 7.81 10.01
C HIS A 469 -3.02 6.72 9.81
N LEU A 470 -3.01 5.69 10.65
CA LEU A 470 -4.01 4.63 10.58
C LEU A 470 -5.42 5.17 10.85
N LYS A 471 -5.62 6.11 11.79
CA LYS A 471 -6.92 6.75 12.02
C LYS A 471 -7.47 7.48 10.80
N GLU A 472 -6.59 8.09 10.01
CA GLU A 472 -6.97 8.88 8.83
C GLU A 472 -7.30 7.98 7.63
N ASN A 473 -6.74 6.76 7.58
CA ASN A 473 -6.80 5.85 6.43
C ASN A 473 -7.52 4.50 6.66
N ILE A 474 -8.18 4.28 7.82
CA ILE A 474 -8.95 3.04 8.09
C ILE A 474 -10.31 3.06 7.40
N VAL A 475 -10.64 1.94 6.75
CA VAL A 475 -11.97 1.66 6.18
C VAL A 475 -12.97 1.36 7.31
N ARG A 476 -13.85 2.32 7.60
CA ARG A 476 -15.24 2.13 8.09
C ARG A 476 -15.55 1.63 9.52
N TYR A 477 -14.70 1.84 10.53
CA TYR A 477 -15.17 1.81 11.93
C TYR A 477 -14.78 3.06 12.68
N ASP A 478 -15.62 3.48 13.64
CA ASP A 478 -15.35 4.63 14.51
C ASP A 478 -14.19 4.29 15.47
N VAL A 479 -12.99 4.25 14.92
CA VAL A 479 -11.72 3.94 15.59
C VAL A 479 -11.48 4.92 16.74
N LYS A 480 -12.09 6.11 16.69
CA LYS A 480 -12.11 7.05 17.81
C LYS A 480 -12.80 6.45 19.04
N ASP A 481 -13.92 5.75 18.87
CA ASP A 481 -14.60 5.08 19.99
C ASP A 481 -13.80 3.88 20.51
N ILE A 482 -13.20 3.08 19.63
CA ILE A 482 -12.36 1.93 20.04
C ILE A 482 -11.14 2.41 20.83
N ILE A 483 -10.46 3.45 20.38
CA ILE A 483 -9.24 3.96 21.03
C ILE A 483 -9.57 4.74 22.31
N ARG A 484 -10.66 5.54 22.32
CA ARG A 484 -11.11 6.23 23.54
C ARG A 484 -11.55 5.24 24.60
N ASN A 485 -12.21 4.15 24.18
CA ASN A 485 -12.48 3.01 25.06
C ASN A 485 -11.19 2.30 25.48
N TRP A 486 -10.16 2.23 24.62
CA TRP A 486 -8.89 1.60 24.95
C TRP A 486 -8.05 2.37 25.98
N GLU A 487 -7.87 3.69 25.82
CA GLU A 487 -7.20 4.54 26.81
C GLU A 487 -7.95 4.50 28.15
N TYR A 488 -9.29 4.50 28.08
CA TYR A 488 -10.15 4.31 29.24
C TYR A 488 -9.96 2.92 29.88
N LEU A 489 -9.92 1.84 29.09
CA LEU A 489 -9.70 0.47 29.57
C LEU A 489 -8.31 0.28 30.17
N GLN A 490 -7.24 0.84 29.58
CA GLN A 490 -5.90 0.83 30.18
C GLN A 490 -5.88 1.60 31.51
N SER A 491 -6.54 2.76 31.57
CA SER A 491 -6.65 3.51 32.82
C SER A 491 -7.44 2.75 33.90
N ILE A 492 -8.42 1.93 33.48
CA ILE A 492 -9.18 1.04 34.35
C ILE A 492 -8.30 -0.13 34.80
N GLU A 493 -7.59 -0.78 33.89
CA GLU A 493 -6.72 -1.93 34.18
C GLU A 493 -5.63 -1.54 35.18
N MET A 494 -4.97 -0.40 34.98
CA MET A 494 -4.01 0.15 35.96
C MET A 494 -4.64 0.37 37.33
N LYS A 495 -5.86 0.93 37.39
CA LYS A 495 -6.60 1.13 38.65
C LYS A 495 -7.02 -0.19 39.28
N PHE A 496 -7.36 -1.21 38.48
CA PHE A 496 -7.70 -2.54 38.96
C PHE A 496 -6.48 -3.25 39.53
N ASP A 497 -5.32 -3.16 38.88
CA ASP A 497 -4.08 -3.76 39.38
C ASP A 497 -3.61 -3.10 40.68
N GLU A 498 -3.73 -1.76 40.77
CA GLU A 498 -3.49 -1.04 42.02
C GLU A 498 -4.47 -1.49 43.12
N ALA A 499 -5.77 -1.60 42.79
CA ALA A 499 -6.79 -2.05 43.74
C ALA A 499 -6.59 -3.51 44.18
N ARG A 500 -6.14 -4.39 43.29
CA ARG A 500 -5.78 -5.79 43.60
C ARG A 500 -4.59 -5.85 44.54
N GLY A 501 -3.55 -5.04 44.29
CA GLY A 501 -2.42 -4.86 45.20
C GLY A 501 -2.89 -4.47 46.60
N VAL A 502 -3.64 -3.37 46.69
CA VAL A 502 -4.23 -2.87 47.95
C VAL A 502 -5.10 -3.91 48.65
N LEU A 503 -5.91 -4.66 47.90
CA LEU A 503 -6.76 -5.69 48.49
C LEU A 503 -5.94 -6.79 49.18
N ILE A 504 -4.83 -7.23 48.57
CA ILE A 504 -3.92 -8.21 49.20
C ILE A 504 -3.29 -7.62 50.45
N GLU A 505 -2.85 -6.37 50.40
CA GLU A 505 -2.28 -5.68 51.56
C GLU A 505 -3.28 -5.63 52.72
N LEU A 506 -4.53 -5.25 52.44
CA LEU A 506 -5.61 -5.17 53.43
C LEU A 506 -6.03 -6.54 53.98
N LEU A 507 -6.04 -7.57 53.14
CA LEU A 507 -6.32 -8.95 53.58
C LEU A 507 -5.20 -9.48 54.47
N LEU A 508 -3.94 -9.18 54.14
CA LEU A 508 -2.82 -9.52 55.02
C LEU A 508 -2.89 -8.71 56.33
N TYR A 509 -3.21 -7.42 56.27
CA TYR A 509 -3.40 -6.58 57.45
C TYR A 509 -4.47 -7.19 58.36
N TYR A 510 -5.60 -7.60 57.78
CA TYR A 510 -6.68 -8.28 58.51
C TYR A 510 -6.18 -9.55 59.20
N VAL A 511 -5.50 -10.44 58.46
CA VAL A 511 -4.90 -11.68 59.00
C VAL A 511 -3.96 -11.39 60.18
N LEU A 512 -3.10 -10.38 60.04
CA LEU A 512 -2.11 -10.03 61.06
C LEU A 512 -2.73 -9.31 62.26
N SER A 513 -3.77 -8.50 62.06
CA SER A 513 -4.49 -7.79 63.13
C SER A 513 -5.23 -8.72 64.08
N GLU A 514 -5.66 -9.90 63.60
CA GLU A 514 -6.30 -10.94 64.40
C GLU A 514 -5.28 -11.83 65.12
N LYS A 515 -4.02 -11.80 64.67
CA LYS A 515 -2.89 -12.36 65.42
C LYS A 515 -2.42 -11.32 66.43
N VAL A 516 -1.83 -11.76 67.54
CA VAL A 516 -1.35 -10.87 68.62
C VAL A 516 -0.08 -10.13 68.18
N CYS A 517 -0.20 -9.25 67.17
CA CYS A 517 0.82 -8.27 66.84
C CYS A 517 0.67 -7.09 67.80
N GLU A 518 1.77 -6.66 68.42
CA GLU A 518 1.80 -5.49 69.30
C GLU A 518 1.51 -4.20 68.51
N LYS A 519 2.03 -4.15 67.30
CA LYS A 519 1.85 -3.01 66.39
C LYS A 519 1.82 -3.49 64.95
N LEU A 520 0.94 -2.85 64.17
CA LEU A 520 0.77 -3.13 62.75
C LEU A 520 0.58 -1.81 62.01
N ILE A 521 1.42 -1.57 61.02
CA ILE A 521 1.42 -0.37 60.20
C ILE A 521 1.15 -0.81 58.76
N TRP A 522 0.02 -0.35 58.21
CA TRP A 522 -0.25 -0.50 56.79
C TRP A 522 0.35 0.66 56.01
N ARG A 523 0.98 0.35 54.88
CA ARG A 523 1.53 1.27 53.90
C ARG A 523 2.46 2.30 54.52
N TYR A 524 3.57 1.83 55.07
CA TYR A 524 4.59 2.71 55.63
C TYR A 524 5.34 3.42 54.50
N LYS A 525 5.19 4.74 54.44
CA LYS A 525 5.91 5.61 53.50
C LYS A 525 6.88 6.53 54.22
N LYS A 526 8.11 6.59 53.72
CA LYS A 526 9.10 7.59 54.08
C LYS A 526 9.97 7.90 52.87
N ASP A 527 10.06 9.18 52.52
CA ASP A 527 10.72 9.65 51.29
C ASP A 527 10.17 8.88 50.08
N ASP A 528 11.03 8.37 49.21
CA ASP A 528 10.66 7.54 48.05
C ASP A 528 10.56 6.04 48.38
N ILE A 529 10.56 5.66 49.67
CA ILE A 529 10.47 4.26 50.12
C ILE A 529 9.05 3.96 50.63
N GLU A 530 8.46 2.91 50.07
CA GLU A 530 7.18 2.35 50.49
C GLU A 530 7.35 0.87 50.83
N ILE A 531 6.84 0.49 52.01
CA ILE A 531 6.65 -0.89 52.47
C ILE A 531 5.16 -1.12 52.70
N ASP A 532 4.64 -2.19 52.12
CA ASP A 532 3.21 -2.49 52.12
C ASP A 532 2.66 -2.73 53.54
N LEU A 533 3.34 -3.54 54.35
CA LEU A 533 3.02 -3.68 55.78
C LEU A 533 4.26 -3.85 56.63
N VAL A 534 4.20 -3.33 57.86
CA VAL A 534 5.18 -3.57 58.92
C VAL A 534 4.47 -4.02 60.19
N ALA A 535 4.90 -5.14 60.77
CA ALA A 535 4.32 -5.68 62.00
C ALA A 535 5.41 -5.91 63.07
N SER A 536 5.06 -5.76 64.35
CA SER A 536 5.91 -6.15 65.47
C SER A 536 5.23 -7.14 66.40
N ALA A 537 5.97 -8.13 66.87
CA ALA A 537 5.55 -9.09 67.87
C ALA A 537 6.74 -9.47 68.77
N GLY A 538 6.75 -9.03 70.03
CA GLY A 538 7.91 -9.21 70.90
C GLY A 538 9.15 -8.51 70.33
N LYS A 539 10.22 -9.27 70.13
CA LYS A 539 11.47 -8.77 69.53
C LYS A 539 11.48 -8.82 68.00
N ASP A 540 10.48 -9.45 67.39
CA ASP A 540 10.46 -9.68 65.95
C ASP A 540 9.75 -8.52 65.23
N ILE A 541 10.38 -8.03 64.17
CA ILE A 541 9.83 -7.03 63.24
C ILE A 541 9.74 -7.66 61.86
N TYR A 542 8.55 -7.63 61.28
CA TYR A 542 8.27 -8.19 59.96
C TYR A 542 7.98 -7.06 58.98
N PHE A 543 8.73 -7.03 57.89
CA PHE A 543 8.46 -6.19 56.72
C PHE A 543 7.84 -7.07 55.65
N PHE A 544 6.69 -6.66 55.12
CA PHE A 544 5.98 -7.40 54.09
C PHE A 544 5.94 -6.62 52.77
N GLU A 545 6.25 -7.33 51.69
CA GLU A 545 5.96 -6.90 50.31
C GLU A 545 4.94 -7.88 49.71
N CYS A 546 3.78 -7.35 49.31
CA CYS A 546 2.62 -8.08 48.87
C CYS A 546 2.54 -8.11 47.34
N LYS A 547 2.29 -9.28 46.74
CA LYS A 547 2.12 -9.41 45.30
C LYS A 547 1.00 -10.41 44.96
N CYS A 548 0.21 -10.11 43.93
CA CYS A 548 -0.78 -11.08 43.41
C CYS A 548 -0.09 -12.36 42.89
N SER A 549 1.02 -12.19 42.17
CA SER A 549 1.81 -13.28 41.62
C SER A 549 3.30 -12.95 41.69
N CYS A 550 4.13 -13.98 41.58
CA CYS A 550 5.58 -13.80 41.57
C CYS A 550 6.03 -13.09 40.29
N PRO A 551 6.73 -11.95 40.38
CA PRO A 551 7.24 -11.26 39.20
C PRO A 551 8.32 -12.08 38.48
N PRO A 552 8.48 -11.90 37.15
CA PRO A 552 9.49 -12.61 36.37
C PRO A 552 10.92 -12.27 36.81
N ASP A 553 11.17 -11.04 37.26
CA ASP A 553 12.45 -10.48 37.73
C ASP A 553 12.60 -10.54 39.27
N ILE A 554 12.14 -11.63 39.90
CA ILE A 554 12.17 -11.76 41.37
C ILE A 554 13.53 -11.48 42.03
N ASP A 555 14.66 -11.71 41.34
CA ASP A 555 16.00 -11.42 41.87
C ASP A 555 16.21 -9.93 42.11
N ASP A 556 15.78 -9.09 41.16
CA ASP A 556 15.83 -7.62 41.27
C ASP A 556 14.88 -7.11 42.34
N GLU A 557 13.68 -7.69 42.44
CA GLU A 557 12.71 -7.34 43.48
C GLU A 557 13.23 -7.71 44.88
N CYS A 558 13.90 -8.86 45.05
CA CYS A 558 14.53 -9.22 46.32
C CYS A 558 15.60 -8.20 46.71
N ARG A 559 16.49 -7.82 45.78
CA ARG A 559 17.51 -6.78 46.03
C ARG A 559 16.88 -5.44 46.41
N ARG A 560 15.86 -5.01 45.67
CA ARG A 560 15.16 -3.75 45.94
C ARG A 560 14.51 -3.77 47.31
N PHE A 561 13.79 -4.84 47.64
CA PHE A 561 13.12 -4.97 48.93
C PHE A 561 14.10 -5.00 50.11
N GLU A 562 15.21 -5.74 49.99
CA GLU A 562 16.28 -5.72 50.98
C GLU A 562 16.87 -4.32 51.21
N ASN A 563 17.15 -3.59 50.12
CA ASN A 563 17.65 -2.22 50.20
C ASN A 563 16.64 -1.27 50.85
N LYS A 564 15.34 -1.41 50.56
CA LYS A 564 14.28 -0.61 51.22
C LYS A 564 14.32 -0.84 52.74
N VAL A 565 14.35 -2.10 53.17
CA VAL A 565 14.31 -2.47 54.59
C VAL A 565 15.57 -1.98 55.32
N ASN A 566 16.76 -2.18 54.74
CA ASN A 566 18.02 -1.74 55.34
C ASN A 566 18.04 -0.21 55.56
N LYS A 567 17.65 0.58 54.55
CA LYS A 567 17.58 2.04 54.67
C LYS A 567 16.61 2.50 55.76
N LEU A 568 15.45 1.84 55.89
CA LEU A 568 14.48 2.19 56.93
C LEU A 568 14.98 1.87 58.34
N LEU A 569 15.77 0.80 58.49
CA LEU A 569 16.38 0.43 59.77
C LEU A 569 17.52 1.38 60.16
N GLU A 570 18.38 1.75 59.21
CA GLU A 570 19.48 2.70 59.42
C GLU A 570 19.00 4.05 59.95
N ASP A 571 17.83 4.48 59.51
CA ASP A 571 17.22 5.74 59.91
C ASP A 571 16.59 5.72 61.31
N GLY A 572 16.25 4.54 61.83
CA GLY A 572 15.70 4.34 63.19
C GLY A 572 14.28 4.86 63.42
N LEU A 573 13.71 5.71 62.55
CA LEU A 573 12.34 6.23 62.72
C LEU A 573 11.26 5.15 62.70
N ILE A 574 11.46 4.07 61.93
CA ILE A 574 10.52 2.94 61.94
C ILE A 574 10.55 2.22 63.29
N LEU A 575 11.73 2.02 63.90
CA LEU A 575 11.88 1.39 65.21
C LEU A 575 11.23 2.24 66.30
N LYS A 576 11.43 3.56 66.25
CA LYS A 576 10.73 4.50 67.14
C LYS A 576 9.22 4.44 66.97
N LYS A 577 8.71 4.42 65.73
CA LYS A 577 7.29 4.23 65.46
C LYS A 577 6.79 2.88 65.96
N LEU A 578 7.59 1.83 65.97
CA LEU A 578 7.23 0.53 66.52
C LEU A 578 7.37 0.45 68.05
N GLY A 579 7.96 1.46 68.69
CA GLY A 579 8.25 1.45 70.14
C GLY A 579 9.42 0.54 70.52
N LYS A 580 10.37 0.33 69.60
CA LYS A 580 11.52 -0.58 69.73
C LYS A 580 12.86 0.15 69.63
N GLU A 581 12.89 1.46 69.93
CA GLU A 581 14.10 2.28 69.85
C GLU A 581 15.10 1.84 70.94
N GLY A 582 16.31 1.47 70.52
CA GLY A 582 17.36 0.98 71.44
C GLY A 582 17.19 -0.48 71.89
N GLU A 583 16.20 -1.21 71.37
CA GLU A 583 16.05 -2.65 71.59
C GLU A 583 16.80 -3.46 70.52
N GLU A 584 17.34 -4.61 70.91
CA GLU A 584 17.83 -5.62 69.96
C GLU A 584 16.64 -6.38 69.37
N VAL A 585 16.43 -6.22 68.07
CA VAL A 585 15.27 -6.74 67.33
C VAL A 585 15.69 -7.75 66.26
N ASN A 586 14.84 -8.75 66.02
CA ASN A 586 15.00 -9.68 64.90
C ASN A 586 14.21 -9.14 63.70
N VAL A 587 14.85 -9.06 62.54
CA VAL A 587 14.23 -8.51 61.32
C VAL A 587 13.89 -9.65 60.35
N HIS A 588 12.62 -9.70 59.97
CA HIS A 588 12.09 -10.64 59.00
C HIS A 588 11.62 -9.90 57.76
N LYS A 589 12.11 -10.32 56.59
CA LYS A 589 11.71 -9.82 55.28
C LYS A 589 10.81 -10.87 54.63
N VAL A 590 9.55 -10.53 54.39
CA VAL A 590 8.54 -11.50 53.96
C VAL A 590 7.90 -11.07 52.66
N PHE A 591 7.94 -11.93 51.65
CA PHE A 591 7.05 -11.80 50.50
C PHE A 591 5.72 -12.51 50.78
N CYS A 592 4.61 -11.78 50.63
CA CYS A 592 3.28 -12.36 50.74
C CYS A 592 2.64 -12.45 49.35
N PHE A 593 2.36 -13.67 48.90
CA PHE A 593 1.73 -13.90 47.59
C PHE A 593 0.29 -14.36 47.70
N TRP A 594 -0.54 -13.92 46.75
CA TRP A 594 -1.83 -14.57 46.51
C TRP A 594 -1.65 -15.94 45.84
N ARG A 595 -0.85 -16.01 44.76
CA ARG A 595 -0.52 -17.26 44.05
C ARG A 595 0.84 -17.81 44.45
N ILE A 596 0.92 -19.14 44.63
CA ILE A 596 2.16 -19.83 44.99
C ILE A 596 3.22 -19.63 43.88
N PRO A 597 4.41 -19.08 44.19
CA PRO A 597 5.50 -18.95 43.23
C PRO A 597 6.02 -20.31 42.76
N HIS A 598 6.53 -20.38 41.52
CA HIS A 598 7.24 -21.56 41.04
C HIS A 598 8.47 -21.87 41.91
N ARG A 599 8.82 -23.16 42.07
CA ARG A 599 9.91 -23.62 42.95
C ARG A 599 11.23 -22.88 42.72
N SER A 600 11.62 -22.68 41.46
CA SER A 600 12.84 -21.94 41.11
C SER A 600 12.85 -20.50 41.62
N LYS A 601 11.69 -19.84 41.71
CA LYS A 601 11.55 -18.48 42.26
C LYS A 601 11.61 -18.49 43.78
N LEU A 602 11.01 -19.49 44.43
CA LEU A 602 11.14 -19.69 45.89
C LEU A 602 12.60 -19.89 46.31
N ASP A 603 13.38 -20.64 45.52
CA ASP A 603 14.80 -20.85 45.79
C ASP A 603 15.58 -19.53 45.70
N ILE A 604 15.22 -18.62 44.76
CA ILE A 604 15.81 -17.28 44.68
C ILE A 604 15.50 -16.47 45.93
N ILE A 605 14.22 -16.38 46.32
CA ILE A 605 13.79 -15.60 47.50
C ILE A 605 14.51 -16.08 48.77
N LYS A 606 14.65 -17.40 48.94
CA LYS A 606 15.37 -18.00 50.07
C LYS A 606 16.86 -17.67 50.10
N ARG A 607 17.51 -17.50 48.94
CA ARG A 607 18.94 -17.10 48.89
C ARG A 607 19.18 -15.70 49.49
N TYR A 608 18.16 -14.82 49.48
CA TYR A 608 18.21 -13.51 50.14
C TYR A 608 17.81 -13.56 51.62
N GLY A 609 17.62 -14.76 52.19
CA GLY A 609 17.16 -14.93 53.57
C GLY A 609 15.75 -14.41 53.82
N MET A 610 14.91 -14.35 52.78
CA MET A 610 13.53 -13.86 52.88
C MET A 610 12.55 -15.01 53.03
N GLU A 611 11.47 -14.75 53.77
CA GLU A 611 10.38 -15.69 53.98
C GLU A 611 9.29 -15.53 52.92
N VAL A 612 8.50 -16.58 52.70
CA VAL A 612 7.40 -16.57 51.72
C VAL A 612 6.12 -17.03 52.40
N TYR A 613 5.12 -16.16 52.40
CA TYR A 613 3.78 -16.43 52.89
C TYR A 613 2.80 -16.52 51.72
N ILE A 614 1.86 -17.46 51.83
CA ILE A 614 0.77 -17.66 50.87
C ILE A 614 -0.51 -17.18 51.54
N LEU A 615 -1.03 -16.05 51.09
CA LEU A 615 -2.13 -15.35 51.75
C LEU A 615 -3.42 -16.20 51.84
N PRO A 616 -3.86 -16.94 50.80
CA PRO A 616 -4.98 -17.87 50.92
C PRO A 616 -4.83 -18.88 52.06
N ASP A 617 -3.62 -19.39 52.30
CA ASP A 617 -3.37 -20.37 53.36
C ASP A 617 -3.40 -19.71 54.74
N LEU A 618 -2.99 -18.45 54.83
CA LEU A 618 -3.12 -17.66 56.06
C LEU A 618 -4.59 -17.35 56.36
N LEU A 619 -5.37 -16.91 55.37
CA LEU A 619 -6.79 -16.59 55.51
C LEU A 619 -7.60 -17.82 55.95
N ARG A 620 -7.33 -19.00 55.39
CA ARG A 620 -7.98 -20.26 55.80
C ARG A 620 -7.72 -20.60 57.27
N LYS A 621 -6.54 -20.26 57.79
CA LYS A 621 -6.16 -20.49 59.18
C LYS A 621 -6.83 -19.51 60.16
N CYS A 622 -7.36 -18.38 59.69
CA CYS A 622 -8.01 -17.37 60.53
C CYS A 622 -9.45 -17.73 60.96
N GLY A 623 -9.98 -18.90 60.60
CA GLY A 623 -11.18 -19.49 61.22
C GLY A 623 -12.53 -18.80 60.95
N ARG A 624 -12.59 -17.74 60.13
CA ARG A 624 -13.84 -17.07 59.71
C ARG A 624 -14.23 -17.44 58.29
N THR A 625 -15.54 -17.37 58.00
CA THR A 625 -16.16 -17.68 56.71
C THR A 625 -15.85 -16.60 55.66
N ILE A 626 -14.59 -16.51 55.24
CA ILE A 626 -14.20 -15.68 54.10
C ILE A 626 -14.66 -16.42 52.84
N LYS A 627 -15.49 -15.76 52.02
CA LYS A 627 -15.92 -16.30 50.72
C LYS A 627 -14.75 -16.25 49.73
N MET A 628 -13.83 -17.20 49.85
CA MET A 628 -12.62 -17.29 49.04
C MET A 628 -12.91 -17.20 47.54
N ASP A 629 -14.05 -17.73 47.08
CA ASP A 629 -14.46 -17.70 45.68
C ASP A 629 -14.66 -16.26 45.16
N LYS A 630 -15.21 -15.37 46.00
CA LYS A 630 -15.40 -13.95 45.63
C LYS A 630 -14.09 -13.18 45.58
N ILE A 631 -13.15 -13.52 46.47
CA ILE A 631 -11.83 -12.87 46.51
C ILE A 631 -10.97 -13.38 45.35
N SER A 632 -11.02 -14.69 45.08
CA SER A 632 -10.32 -15.30 43.94
C SER A 632 -10.81 -14.70 42.63
N PHE A 633 -12.13 -14.51 42.46
CA PHE A 633 -12.68 -13.82 41.28
C PHE A 633 -12.14 -12.40 41.07
N LEU A 634 -11.77 -11.67 42.14
CA LEU A 634 -11.26 -10.31 42.03
C LEU A 634 -9.74 -10.26 41.82
N LEU A 635 -9.00 -11.25 42.33
CA LEU A 635 -7.53 -11.31 42.29
C LEU A 635 -6.98 -12.17 41.15
N ASP A 636 -7.81 -13.07 40.60
CA ASP A 636 -7.53 -13.79 39.37
C ASP A 636 -8.00 -13.01 38.14
#